data_AF-A0A839VN41-F1
#
_entry.id   AF-A0A839VN41-F1
#
_cell.length_a   1.000
_cell.length_b   1.000
_cell.length_c   1.000
_cell.angle_alpha   90.00
_cell.angle_beta   90.00
_cell.angle_gamma   90.00
#
_symmetry.space_group_name_H-M   'P 1'
#
loop_
_entity.id
_entity.type
_entity.pdbx_description
1 polymer ?
#
loop_
_entity_poly.entity_id
_entity_poly.type
_entity_poly.pdbx_seq_one_letter_code
_entity_poly.pdbx_strand_id
1 'polypeptide(L)'
;MIISPPFILPVVKKDEKYTTKKSLNDPVIVTPTDDEITEAAMRPTASSLIGGTGIEEGTFPVSNHLMWHNGIHLQARDAGSHDYPIHAIADGEVVFMHKPNPMRTNDLAGQYYDESWTDNGCIVLKHKTEIGADGDQPVSITYYSVYMHLVRILITGGVGRKVYRKDKLGVAGQIYGHTKQLHFEICCDTENLKKIIGRDPGWQGPEAIPTKDGRTDSIFGSLYIYLPATTPIRIDPPTDHLRADSTTTLGTAQWIKLDYGSEGRMPGTCALTSYSTSGQLGATRQDINAEYNLYKEATDRHNSLIKAHPTVKSSPSGWYELLRFGRNIGRSTTDKDPLPDDAAHWRKIRTLEGKVVWADLNAPGTYKFSDADFLPQFGWNCYDDDTNPNDQRCDSERIKALIRAEGDQPNPDRNKDDVNLSRRLGDKDVRKAMRRAICKFPCEWDKHAMVKRYEWLKEVEYGYKDNPEGWIEYVNHLRAMTFDGLPQEYTDAQWRFHPTEFIKHFRKCGWLSKEEIAQLVPSYAIRTAINKQTRNKEILWEKVRTDTTDDSQIFKYHLTPLNRAMRKYGINTPMRQACFFGNAVQETNWMQSLPETGGRGLWYAPWYGRGFLQLTNPGNYCDYWAWRGRKIKPGLRDELMKVYNAIYRLPPNQRRNTDLEDEKFTGITQEIKVWRNDVEALTKPHAPPEQEALLAPSDSAGFYWIARGMGKHADAPHVLEARVVESNLGRKTYYRSPAFWKASAAVNSPLAVSRIDYSGLNGFDSRCCAYGVAVAVLSELLLPDGNGQPTVMYPTDFEPRR
;
A
#
# COMPACT_ATOMS: atom_id res chain seq x y z
N MET A 1 -3.91 -2.64 0.13
CA MET A 1 -4.74 -2.52 1.33
C MET A 1 -4.59 -1.09 1.83
N ILE A 2 -5.68 -0.43 2.24
CA ILE A 2 -5.61 0.89 2.89
C ILE A 2 -5.59 0.69 4.41
N ILE A 3 -4.52 1.16 5.08
CA ILE A 3 -4.37 1.04 6.53
C ILE A 3 -3.66 2.26 7.13
N SER A 4 -4.14 2.74 8.27
CA SER A 4 -3.56 3.87 9.03
C SER A 4 -3.15 3.45 10.44
N PRO A 5 -2.26 4.21 11.08
CA PRO A 5 -2.08 4.17 12.53
C PRO A 5 -3.40 4.44 13.29
N PRO A 6 -3.55 3.96 14.54
CA PRO A 6 -4.72 4.25 15.39
C PRO A 6 -4.80 5.74 15.80
N PHE A 7 -3.69 6.46 15.73
CA PHE A 7 -3.60 7.90 16.01
C PHE A 7 -3.34 8.67 14.71
N ILE A 8 -4.17 9.66 14.35
CA ILE A 8 -4.05 10.39 13.07
C ILE A 8 -3.53 11.80 13.30
N LEU A 9 -2.22 11.98 13.06
CA LEU A 9 -1.53 13.22 13.34
C LEU A 9 -1.84 14.29 12.28
N PRO A 10 -2.05 15.56 12.67
CA PRO A 10 -1.93 16.65 11.72
C PRO A 10 -0.49 16.65 11.19
N VAL A 11 -0.32 16.61 9.86
CA VAL A 11 0.99 16.71 9.22
C VAL A 11 1.46 18.16 9.40
N VAL A 12 2.20 18.41 10.49
CA VAL A 12 2.79 19.72 10.76
C VAL A 12 3.96 19.90 9.79
N LYS A 13 3.93 20.98 8.98
CA LYS A 13 5.08 21.42 8.19
C LYS A 13 6.27 21.57 9.12
N LYS A 14 7.38 20.94 8.77
CA LYS A 14 8.62 20.97 9.54
C LYS A 14 9.32 22.32 9.31
N ASP A 15 8.97 23.35 10.07
CA ASP A 15 9.77 24.56 10.28
C ASP A 15 10.08 24.58 11.80
N GLU A 16 11.30 24.41 12.33
CA GLU A 16 12.33 25.47 12.41
C GLU A 16 13.72 25.02 12.95
N LYS A 17 14.08 23.72 13.01
CA LYS A 17 15.33 23.29 13.72
C LYS A 17 16.48 22.70 12.91
N TYR A 18 16.42 22.66 11.58
CA TYR A 18 17.56 22.18 10.76
C TYR A 18 17.83 23.06 9.53
N THR A 19 17.99 24.37 9.71
CA THR A 19 18.73 25.19 8.73
C THR A 19 20.21 25.19 9.11
N THR A 20 20.93 24.11 8.77
CA THR A 20 22.36 24.28 8.55
C THR A 20 22.54 25.07 7.27
N LYS A 21 23.21 26.21 7.36
CA LYS A 21 23.53 27.10 6.24
C LYS A 21 24.12 26.31 5.07
N LYS A 22 23.34 26.10 3.99
CA LYS A 22 23.85 26.00 2.61
C LYS A 22 22.73 26.21 1.59
N SER A 23 23.03 27.14 0.68
CA SER A 23 22.29 27.62 -0.51
C SER A 23 20.86 28.15 -0.32
N LEU A 24 20.75 29.48 -0.39
CA LEU A 24 19.56 30.15 -0.92
C LEU A 24 19.37 29.70 -2.37
N ASN A 25 18.43 28.78 -2.60
CA ASN A 25 17.57 28.67 -3.77
C ASN A 25 16.63 27.48 -3.52
N ASP A 26 15.35 27.79 -3.33
CA ASP A 26 14.21 26.92 -3.01
C ASP A 26 14.24 26.20 -1.64
N PRO A 27 13.35 26.54 -0.69
CA PRO A 27 13.14 25.72 0.50
C PRO A 27 12.54 24.38 0.09
N VAL A 28 13.32 23.30 0.22
CA VAL A 28 12.83 21.93 0.05
C VAL A 28 11.87 21.64 1.21
N ILE A 29 10.56 21.76 0.95
CA ILE A 29 9.54 21.22 1.85
C ILE A 29 9.68 19.70 1.80
N VAL A 30 10.33 19.10 2.80
CA VAL A 30 10.40 17.65 2.94
C VAL A 30 9.06 17.18 3.54
N THR A 31 8.20 16.60 2.69
CA THR A 31 7.02 15.88 3.16
C THR A 31 7.47 14.63 3.91
N PRO A 32 7.00 14.39 5.15
CA PRO A 32 7.36 13.20 5.89
C PRO A 32 6.92 11.94 5.14
N THR A 33 7.72 10.89 5.26
CA THR A 33 7.44 9.59 4.65
C THR A 33 6.33 8.86 5.42
N ASP A 34 5.68 7.90 4.78
CA ASP A 34 4.65 7.06 5.42
C ASP A 34 5.16 6.33 6.67
N ASP A 35 6.42 5.89 6.64
CA ASP A 35 7.10 5.28 7.76
C ASP A 35 7.28 6.27 8.92
N GLU A 36 7.77 7.49 8.64
CA GLU A 36 7.90 8.54 9.65
C GLU A 36 6.56 8.95 10.25
N ILE A 37 5.50 9.04 9.43
CA ILE A 37 4.14 9.33 9.89
C ILE A 37 3.66 8.21 10.82
N THR A 38 3.91 6.95 10.45
CA THR A 38 3.49 5.77 11.22
C THR A 38 4.21 5.68 12.55
N GLU A 39 5.55 5.81 12.57
CA GLU A 39 6.32 5.82 13.83
C GLU A 39 5.93 7.00 14.73
N ALA A 40 5.71 8.18 14.15
CA ALA A 40 5.31 9.35 14.91
C ALA A 40 3.91 9.21 15.52
N ALA A 41 3.02 8.43 14.89
CA ALA A 41 1.67 8.14 15.34
C ALA A 41 1.60 6.98 16.33
N MET A 42 2.48 5.98 16.21
CA MET A 42 2.53 4.79 17.06
C MET A 42 3.71 4.86 18.03
N ARG A 43 3.76 5.95 18.80
CA ARG A 43 4.84 6.19 19.75
C ARG A 43 4.77 5.20 20.92
N PRO A 44 5.91 4.61 21.32
CA PRO A 44 5.99 3.90 22.59
C PRO A 44 5.63 4.77 23.80
N THR A 45 5.43 4.14 24.94
CA THR A 45 5.15 4.80 26.22
C THR A 45 6.29 5.72 26.65
N ALA A 46 5.96 6.89 27.22
CA ALA A 46 6.96 7.90 27.58
C ALA A 46 7.54 7.73 29.01
N SER A 47 6.95 6.87 29.84
CA SER A 47 7.08 6.96 31.30
C SER A 47 7.45 5.67 32.04
N SER A 48 7.57 4.51 31.39
CA SER A 48 7.83 3.25 32.09
C SER A 48 8.87 2.40 31.37
N LEU A 49 10.15 2.61 31.74
CA LEU A 49 11.17 1.59 31.48
C LEU A 49 11.02 0.49 32.53
N ILE A 50 10.99 -0.75 32.08
CA ILE A 50 11.04 -1.91 32.96
C ILE A 50 12.43 -1.94 33.61
N GLY A 51 12.45 -1.87 34.94
CA GLY A 51 13.69 -1.80 35.74
C GLY A 51 14.69 -2.91 35.38
N GLY A 52 15.94 -2.53 35.13
CA GLY A 52 17.03 -3.48 34.82
C GLY A 52 17.03 -4.07 33.40
N THR A 53 16.05 -3.75 32.55
CA THR A 53 15.95 -4.26 31.17
C THR A 53 16.13 -3.20 30.08
N GLY A 54 15.85 -1.93 30.43
CA GLY A 54 15.94 -0.83 29.48
C GLY A 54 14.88 -0.85 28.37
N ILE A 55 13.84 -1.71 28.47
CA ILE A 55 12.68 -1.69 27.56
C ILE A 55 11.52 -0.89 28.10
N GLU A 56 10.77 -0.30 27.18
CA GLU A 56 9.46 0.29 27.44
C GLU A 56 8.46 -0.82 27.84
N GLU A 57 7.58 -0.52 28.78
CA GLU A 57 6.50 -1.40 29.17
C GLU A 57 5.59 -1.78 27.99
N GLY A 58 5.15 -3.03 27.97
CA GLY A 58 4.27 -3.56 26.93
C GLY A 58 4.94 -3.63 25.55
N THR A 59 6.17 -4.14 25.49
CA THR A 59 6.90 -4.38 24.23
C THR A 59 6.53 -5.74 23.62
N PHE A 60 6.46 -5.80 22.28
CA PHE A 60 6.23 -7.03 21.50
C PHE A 60 7.57 -7.70 21.08
N PRO A 61 7.64 -9.05 20.98
CA PRO A 61 6.64 -10.04 21.37
C PRO A 61 6.79 -10.50 22.83
N VAL A 62 7.87 -10.10 23.50
CA VAL A 62 8.18 -10.48 24.87
C VAL A 62 8.53 -9.26 25.71
N SER A 63 8.11 -9.28 26.97
CA SER A 63 8.31 -8.21 27.95
C SER A 63 9.22 -8.68 29.09
N ASN A 64 9.08 -8.11 30.30
CA ASN A 64 9.88 -8.48 31.46
C ASN A 64 9.80 -9.98 31.76
N HIS A 65 10.89 -10.58 32.22
CA HIS A 65 10.99 -12.01 32.51
C HIS A 65 10.62 -12.92 31.32
N LEU A 66 10.82 -12.43 30.09
CA LEU A 66 10.49 -13.13 28.84
C LEU A 66 9.03 -13.60 28.75
N MET A 67 8.08 -12.87 29.31
CA MET A 67 6.67 -13.19 29.16
C MET A 67 6.17 -12.75 27.78
N TRP A 68 5.38 -13.59 27.11
CA TRP A 68 4.69 -13.20 25.88
C TRP A 68 3.85 -11.95 26.11
N HIS A 69 3.81 -11.07 25.12
CA HIS A 69 3.01 -9.87 25.13
C HIS A 69 2.37 -9.70 23.74
N ASN A 70 1.04 -9.69 23.71
CA ASN A 70 0.30 -9.83 22.46
C ASN A 70 0.46 -8.67 21.47
N GLY A 71 0.79 -7.49 21.98
CA GLY A 71 0.76 -6.24 21.23
C GLY A 71 1.80 -5.25 21.72
N ILE A 72 1.51 -3.97 21.58
CA ILE A 72 2.35 -2.88 22.08
C ILE A 72 1.55 -1.86 22.88
N HIS A 73 2.18 -1.26 23.90
CA HIS A 73 1.62 -0.07 24.54
C HIS A 73 2.00 1.19 23.75
N LEU A 74 1.02 2.06 23.55
CA LEU A 74 1.16 3.30 22.78
C LEU A 74 0.81 4.51 23.65
N GLN A 75 1.60 5.57 23.54
CA GLN A 75 1.32 6.85 24.18
C GLN A 75 0.48 7.76 23.26
N ALA A 76 -0.72 8.12 23.70
CA ALA A 76 -1.50 9.16 23.03
C ALA A 76 -0.86 10.54 23.23
N ARG A 77 -0.98 11.41 22.23
CA ARG A 77 -0.45 12.78 22.30
C ARG A 77 -1.28 13.67 23.21
N ASP A 78 -0.62 14.67 23.79
CA ASP A 78 -1.29 15.80 24.41
C ASP A 78 -1.98 16.66 23.35
N ALA A 79 -3.31 16.74 23.39
CA ALA A 79 -4.12 17.65 22.60
C ALA A 79 -4.59 18.87 23.42
N GLY A 80 -3.78 19.30 24.38
CA GLY A 80 -4.13 20.38 25.30
C GLY A 80 -5.33 20.00 26.17
N SER A 81 -6.42 20.77 26.07
CA SER A 81 -7.66 20.56 26.83
C SER A 81 -8.59 19.48 26.25
N HIS A 82 -8.25 18.87 25.11
CA HIS A 82 -9.08 17.87 24.45
C HIS A 82 -8.42 16.49 24.46
N ASP A 83 -9.24 15.44 24.56
CA ASP A 83 -8.79 14.07 24.37
C ASP A 83 -8.38 13.83 22.92
N TYR A 84 -7.25 13.14 22.72
CA TYR A 84 -6.81 12.75 21.39
C TYR A 84 -7.45 11.40 21.00
N PRO A 85 -8.35 11.36 19.99
CA PRO A 85 -9.13 10.17 19.71
C PRO A 85 -8.31 9.05 19.05
N ILE A 86 -8.65 7.82 19.41
CA ILE A 86 -8.21 6.59 18.77
C ILE A 86 -9.15 6.29 17.61
N HIS A 87 -8.60 5.88 16.47
CA HIS A 87 -9.35 5.60 15.25
C HIS A 87 -9.20 4.15 14.78
N ALA A 88 -10.20 3.69 14.01
CA ALA A 88 -10.11 2.44 13.28
C ALA A 88 -8.99 2.51 12.24
N ILE A 89 -8.09 1.52 12.26
CA ILE A 89 -6.92 1.46 11.37
C ILE A 89 -7.31 1.13 9.92
N ALA A 90 -8.43 0.45 9.73
CA ALA A 90 -8.96 -0.01 8.46
C ALA A 90 -10.47 -0.23 8.61
N ASP A 91 -11.15 -0.41 7.48
CA ASP A 91 -12.54 -0.82 7.47
C ASP A 91 -12.71 -2.17 8.18
N GLY A 92 -13.79 -2.31 8.94
CA GLY A 92 -14.04 -3.52 9.70
C GLY A 92 -15.45 -3.60 10.28
N GLU A 93 -15.57 -4.54 11.22
CA GLU A 93 -16.75 -4.80 12.02
C GLU A 93 -16.34 -5.03 13.48
N VAL A 94 -17.08 -4.44 14.41
CA VAL A 94 -16.93 -4.69 15.84
C VAL A 94 -17.37 -6.12 16.15
N VAL A 95 -16.45 -6.97 16.59
CA VAL A 95 -16.75 -8.36 16.98
C VAL A 95 -16.75 -8.57 18.49
N PHE A 96 -16.11 -7.66 19.23
CA PHE A 96 -16.18 -7.63 20.69
C PHE A 96 -16.10 -6.18 21.20
N MET A 97 -16.82 -5.89 22.28
CA MET A 97 -16.81 -4.58 22.92
C MET A 97 -17.09 -4.72 24.41
N HIS A 98 -16.17 -4.23 25.23
CA HIS A 98 -16.33 -4.11 26.68
C HIS A 98 -16.26 -2.64 27.10
N LYS A 99 -17.31 -2.14 27.75
CA LYS A 99 -17.35 -0.75 28.22
C LYS A 99 -16.42 -0.59 29.43
N PRO A 100 -15.65 0.51 29.50
CA PRO A 100 -14.80 0.76 30.66
C PRO A 100 -15.62 0.96 31.93
N ASN A 101 -15.12 0.41 33.02
CA ASN A 101 -15.63 0.71 34.35
C ASN A 101 -15.18 2.11 34.80
N PRO A 102 -15.98 2.82 35.60
CA PRO A 102 -15.54 4.06 36.21
C PRO A 102 -14.37 3.80 37.17
N MET A 103 -13.42 4.73 37.21
CA MET A 103 -12.26 4.67 38.11
C MET A 103 -12.71 4.57 39.56
N ARG A 104 -12.08 3.65 40.31
CA ARG A 104 -12.27 3.48 41.76
C ARG A 104 -10.91 3.39 42.42
N THR A 105 -10.75 4.08 43.55
CA THR A 105 -9.50 4.16 44.32
C THR A 105 -9.56 3.34 45.61
N ASN A 106 -10.38 2.28 45.64
CA ASN A 106 -10.48 1.38 46.79
C ASN A 106 -10.04 -0.04 46.43
N ASP A 107 -9.35 -0.70 47.36
CA ASP A 107 -8.56 -1.94 47.19
C ASP A 107 -9.34 -3.20 46.77
N LEU A 108 -10.67 -3.10 46.56
CA LEU A 108 -11.53 -4.26 46.25
C LEU A 108 -11.86 -4.39 44.75
N ALA A 109 -11.33 -3.53 43.88
CA ALA A 109 -11.48 -3.65 42.43
C ALA A 109 -10.16 -4.12 41.82
N GLY A 110 -10.13 -5.29 41.16
CA GLY A 110 -8.90 -5.80 40.52
C GLY A 110 -8.25 -4.87 39.47
N GLN A 111 -8.94 -3.80 39.07
CA GLN A 111 -8.35 -2.73 38.23
C GLN A 111 -7.42 -1.79 38.99
N TYR A 112 -7.58 -1.68 40.30
CA TYR A 112 -6.66 -1.00 41.20
C TYR A 112 -5.70 -2.05 41.76
N TYR A 113 -4.52 -2.13 41.17
CA TYR A 113 -3.49 -3.14 41.48
C TYR A 113 -2.15 -2.43 41.61
N ASP A 114 -1.38 -2.78 42.65
CA ASP A 114 -0.09 -2.14 42.97
C ASP A 114 -0.21 -0.61 43.06
N GLU A 115 -1.18 -0.16 43.88
CA GLU A 115 -1.52 1.25 44.13
C GLU A 115 -1.90 2.07 42.86
N SER A 116 -2.16 1.38 41.75
CA SER A 116 -2.30 1.99 40.43
C SER A 116 -3.54 1.51 39.67
N TRP A 117 -4.19 2.42 38.95
CA TRP A 117 -5.39 2.11 38.17
C TRP A 117 -5.07 1.67 36.74
N THR A 118 -5.77 0.65 36.26
CA THR A 118 -5.74 0.21 34.86
C THR A 118 -7.15 0.13 34.28
N ASP A 119 -7.38 0.83 33.16
CA ASP A 119 -8.67 0.82 32.47
C ASP A 119 -8.90 -0.51 31.73
N ASN A 120 -10.16 -0.94 31.58
CA ASN A 120 -10.50 -2.22 30.93
C ASN A 120 -11.49 -2.06 29.77
N GLY A 121 -11.64 -0.85 29.23
CA GLY A 121 -12.40 -0.66 28.00
C GLY A 121 -11.69 -1.34 26.83
N CYS A 122 -12.44 -2.15 26.06
CA CYS A 122 -11.87 -2.95 24.97
C CYS A 122 -12.76 -2.93 23.74
N ILE A 123 -12.16 -2.84 22.55
CA ILE A 123 -12.81 -3.07 21.27
C ILE A 123 -11.95 -4.04 20.45
N VAL A 124 -12.57 -5.08 19.88
CA VAL A 124 -11.94 -5.94 18.87
C VAL A 124 -12.66 -5.72 17.54
N LEU A 125 -11.89 -5.43 16.50
CA LEU A 125 -12.36 -5.29 15.14
C LEU A 125 -11.92 -6.48 14.29
N LYS A 126 -12.84 -7.04 13.51
CA LYS A 126 -12.54 -7.97 12.41
C LYS A 126 -12.43 -7.19 11.11
N HIS A 127 -11.34 -7.40 10.39
CA HIS A 127 -11.06 -6.77 9.12
C HIS A 127 -11.07 -7.80 8.00
N LYS A 128 -11.62 -7.43 6.84
CA LYS A 128 -11.52 -8.20 5.59
C LYS A 128 -11.03 -7.25 4.50
N THR A 129 -9.96 -7.63 3.80
CA THR A 129 -9.36 -6.83 2.73
C THR A 129 -8.72 -7.75 1.69
N GLU A 130 -8.19 -7.14 0.63
CA GLU A 130 -7.50 -7.82 -0.46
C GLU A 130 -6.06 -7.33 -0.60
N ILE A 131 -5.15 -8.26 -0.89
CA ILE A 131 -3.70 -7.97 -1.00
C ILE A 131 -3.13 -8.29 -2.38
N GLY A 132 -3.97 -8.75 -3.31
CA GLY A 132 -3.54 -9.29 -4.60
C GLY A 132 -4.66 -10.09 -5.27
N ALA A 133 -4.31 -10.87 -6.29
CA ALA A 133 -5.23 -11.78 -6.96
C ALA A 133 -4.50 -13.00 -7.57
N ASP A 134 -5.01 -14.20 -7.29
CA ASP A 134 -4.61 -15.45 -7.96
C ASP A 134 -5.62 -15.80 -9.05
N GLY A 135 -5.17 -15.95 -10.30
CA GLY A 135 -6.09 -15.87 -11.44
C GLY A 135 -7.00 -14.64 -11.33
N ASP A 136 -8.25 -14.68 -11.74
CA ASP A 136 -9.13 -13.52 -11.56
C ASP A 136 -9.83 -13.48 -10.19
N GLN A 137 -9.34 -14.27 -9.23
CA GLN A 137 -9.84 -14.32 -7.86
C GLN A 137 -8.99 -13.44 -6.95
N PRO A 138 -9.58 -12.45 -6.26
CA PRO A 138 -8.86 -11.67 -5.26
C PRO A 138 -8.33 -12.54 -4.11
N VAL A 139 -7.11 -12.23 -3.66
CA VAL A 139 -6.54 -12.83 -2.44
C VAL A 139 -7.06 -12.06 -1.24
N SER A 140 -8.19 -12.52 -0.70
CA SER A 140 -8.78 -11.95 0.51
C SER A 140 -8.14 -12.51 1.78
N ILE A 141 -7.83 -11.62 2.72
CA ILE A 141 -7.33 -11.94 4.05
C ILE A 141 -8.28 -11.42 5.13
N THR A 142 -8.27 -12.08 6.28
CA THR A 142 -8.95 -11.66 7.50
C THR A 142 -7.96 -11.59 8.65
N TYR A 143 -8.02 -10.50 9.40
CA TYR A 143 -7.18 -10.24 10.57
C TYR A 143 -7.98 -9.41 11.58
N TYR A 144 -7.49 -9.37 12.82
CA TYR A 144 -8.13 -8.67 13.92
C TYR A 144 -7.23 -7.57 14.44
N SER A 145 -7.83 -6.48 14.92
CA SER A 145 -7.14 -5.47 15.72
C SER A 145 -7.84 -5.30 17.06
N VAL A 146 -7.05 -5.10 18.12
CA VAL A 146 -7.52 -4.98 19.50
C VAL A 146 -7.11 -3.63 20.06
N TYR A 147 -8.05 -2.92 20.67
CA TYR A 147 -7.88 -1.62 21.29
C TYR A 147 -8.25 -1.73 22.77
N MET A 148 -7.26 -1.92 23.64
CA MET A 148 -7.44 -2.23 25.07
C MET A 148 -6.94 -1.07 25.95
N HIS A 149 -7.48 -1.01 27.18
CA HIS A 149 -7.28 0.10 28.13
C HIS A 149 -7.88 1.43 27.66
N LEU A 150 -9.07 1.38 27.05
CA LEU A 150 -9.84 2.58 26.71
C LEU A 150 -10.54 3.12 27.96
N VAL A 151 -10.41 4.41 28.27
CA VAL A 151 -11.21 5.06 29.34
C VAL A 151 -12.61 5.45 28.85
N ARG A 152 -12.78 5.59 27.54
CA ARG A 152 -14.07 5.90 26.92
C ARG A 152 -14.19 5.28 25.53
N ILE A 153 -15.36 4.74 25.23
CA ILE A 153 -15.75 4.30 23.89
C ILE A 153 -16.61 5.40 23.24
N LEU A 154 -16.25 5.78 22.02
CA LEU A 154 -16.88 6.86 21.26
C LEU A 154 -17.82 6.37 20.15
N ILE A 155 -17.64 5.13 19.68
CA ILE A 155 -18.57 4.54 18.71
C ILE A 155 -19.93 4.26 19.35
N THR A 156 -20.98 4.46 18.56
CA THR A 156 -22.33 4.03 18.87
C THR A 156 -22.66 2.75 18.10
N GLY A 157 -23.52 1.90 18.68
CA GLY A 157 -23.73 0.53 18.22
C GLY A 157 -22.77 -0.45 18.90
N GLY A 158 -23.16 -1.73 18.98
CA GLY A 158 -22.37 -2.77 19.62
C GLY A 158 -21.72 -3.72 18.62
N VAL A 159 -21.57 -4.99 19.01
CA VAL A 159 -21.14 -6.08 18.13
C VAL A 159 -21.97 -6.09 16.84
N GLY A 160 -21.33 -6.32 15.70
CA GLY A 160 -21.92 -6.22 14.36
C GLY A 160 -21.83 -4.83 13.71
N ARG A 161 -21.46 -3.79 14.48
CA ARG A 161 -21.30 -2.44 13.94
C ARG A 161 -20.16 -2.39 12.93
N LYS A 162 -20.49 -2.00 11.70
CA LYS A 162 -19.50 -1.66 10.68
C LYS A 162 -18.78 -0.36 11.02
N VAL A 163 -17.46 -0.35 10.91
CA VAL A 163 -16.61 0.85 11.13
C VAL A 163 -15.73 1.09 9.91
N TYR A 164 -15.58 2.35 9.52
CA TYR A 164 -14.70 2.76 8.44
C TYR A 164 -13.33 3.17 8.98
N ARG A 165 -12.30 3.06 8.16
CA ARG A 165 -10.99 3.63 8.47
C ARG A 165 -11.16 5.11 8.87
N LYS A 166 -10.47 5.50 9.94
CA LYS A 166 -10.59 6.83 10.58
C LYS A 166 -11.88 7.10 11.35
N ASP A 167 -12.77 6.13 11.56
CA ASP A 167 -13.85 6.29 12.53
C ASP A 167 -13.25 6.40 13.94
N LYS A 168 -13.75 7.34 14.75
CA LYS A 168 -13.32 7.52 16.15
C LYS A 168 -13.87 6.40 17.01
N LEU A 169 -12.98 5.56 17.55
CA LEU A 169 -13.32 4.39 18.37
C LEU A 169 -13.44 4.73 19.85
N GLY A 170 -12.47 5.48 20.39
CA GLY A 170 -12.33 5.64 21.82
C GLY A 170 -11.27 6.67 22.23
N VAL A 171 -11.00 6.72 23.53
CA VAL A 171 -9.96 7.54 24.15
C VAL A 171 -9.04 6.63 24.96
N ALA A 172 -7.72 6.85 24.83
CA ALA A 172 -6.69 6.14 25.58
C ALA A 172 -6.88 6.37 27.08
N GLY A 173 -6.82 5.28 27.87
CA GLY A 173 -6.98 5.31 29.31
C GLY A 173 -5.66 5.28 30.06
N GLN A 174 -5.64 4.53 31.16
CA GLN A 174 -4.50 4.35 32.03
C GLN A 174 -4.06 2.89 32.06
N ILE A 175 -2.74 2.67 32.09
CA ILE A 175 -2.12 1.37 32.33
C ILE A 175 -1.19 1.56 33.52
N TYR A 176 -1.44 0.84 34.62
CA TYR A 176 -0.72 1.01 35.90
C TYR A 176 -0.53 2.48 36.30
N GLY A 177 -1.61 3.27 36.25
CA GLY A 177 -1.62 4.69 36.60
C GLY A 177 -0.99 5.62 35.56
N HIS A 178 -0.34 5.08 34.52
CA HIS A 178 0.20 5.87 33.42
C HIS A 178 -0.91 6.31 32.47
N THR A 179 -1.26 7.60 32.54
CA THR A 179 -2.34 8.16 31.74
C THR A 179 -2.02 8.22 30.24
N LYS A 180 -3.08 8.24 29.43
CA LYS A 180 -3.04 8.40 27.97
C LYS A 180 -2.32 7.25 27.27
N GLN A 181 -2.47 6.03 27.77
CA GLN A 181 -1.91 4.82 27.18
C GLN A 181 -2.99 3.90 26.59
N LEU A 182 -2.60 3.16 25.56
CA LEU A 182 -3.43 2.20 24.82
C LEU A 182 -2.62 0.92 24.61
N HIS A 183 -3.17 -0.24 24.91
CA HIS A 183 -2.62 -1.50 24.39
C HIS A 183 -3.24 -1.80 23.02
N PHE A 184 -2.39 -2.06 22.02
CA PHE A 184 -2.82 -2.28 20.65
C PHE A 184 -2.24 -3.57 20.06
N GLU A 185 -3.09 -4.40 19.45
CA GLU A 185 -2.69 -5.71 18.87
C GLU A 185 -3.13 -5.87 17.43
N ILE A 186 -2.40 -6.72 16.69
CA ILE A 186 -2.81 -7.25 15.38
C ILE A 186 -2.53 -8.75 15.33
N CYS A 187 -3.56 -9.54 14.96
CA CYS A 187 -3.43 -10.99 14.87
C CYS A 187 -4.29 -11.61 13.75
N CYS A 188 -3.96 -12.85 13.37
CA CYS A 188 -4.72 -13.65 12.40
C CYS A 188 -4.61 -15.15 12.69
N ASP A 189 -5.48 -15.95 12.06
CA ASP A 189 -5.39 -17.40 12.10
C ASP A 189 -4.30 -17.94 11.14
N THR A 190 -4.07 -19.26 11.19
CA THR A 190 -3.04 -19.92 10.37
C THR A 190 -3.33 -19.84 8.86
N GLU A 191 -4.60 -19.92 8.45
CA GLU A 191 -4.97 -19.90 7.02
C GLU A 191 -4.82 -18.50 6.41
N ASN A 192 -5.13 -17.46 7.18
CA ASN A 192 -4.90 -16.09 6.80
C ASN A 192 -3.41 -15.74 6.84
N LEU A 193 -2.64 -16.27 7.80
CA LEU A 193 -1.20 -16.10 7.79
C LEU A 193 -0.58 -16.68 6.52
N LYS A 194 -0.95 -17.91 6.11
CA LYS A 194 -0.49 -18.52 4.84
C LYS A 194 -0.70 -17.60 3.65
N LYS A 195 -1.88 -16.98 3.54
CA LYS A 195 -2.20 -16.01 2.49
C LYS A 195 -1.39 -14.72 2.60
N ILE A 196 -1.15 -14.23 3.82
CA ILE A 196 -0.35 -13.03 4.10
C ILE A 196 1.10 -13.24 3.65
N ILE A 197 1.74 -14.34 4.07
CA ILE A 197 3.18 -14.58 3.81
C ILE A 197 3.46 -15.37 2.51
N GLY A 198 2.44 -15.97 1.90
CA GLY A 198 2.55 -16.74 0.66
C GLY A 198 3.30 -18.08 0.79
N ARG A 199 3.40 -18.60 2.01
CA ARG A 199 4.07 -19.87 2.35
C ARG A 199 3.45 -20.46 3.61
N ASP A 200 3.73 -21.74 3.87
CA ASP A 200 3.35 -22.33 5.15
C ASP A 200 4.06 -21.61 6.32
N PRO A 201 3.32 -21.28 7.40
CA PRO A 201 3.89 -20.77 8.62
C PRO A 201 4.89 -21.75 9.20
N GLY A 202 6.00 -21.21 9.65
CA GLY A 202 7.10 -21.97 10.24
C GLY A 202 8.42 -21.27 10.03
N TRP A 203 9.35 -21.56 10.92
CA TRP A 203 10.68 -21.01 10.86
C TRP A 203 11.42 -21.48 9.60
N GLN A 204 12.04 -20.53 8.89
CA GLN A 204 12.90 -20.81 7.74
C GLN A 204 14.29 -20.22 7.95
N GLY A 205 15.32 -20.97 7.59
CA GLY A 205 16.71 -20.51 7.66
C GLY A 205 16.97 -19.33 6.72
N PRO A 206 17.44 -18.17 7.21
CA PRO A 206 17.77 -17.04 6.35
C PRO A 206 18.82 -17.35 5.26
N GLU A 207 19.65 -18.37 5.43
CA GLU A 207 20.67 -18.74 4.43
C GLU A 207 20.14 -19.62 3.30
N ALA A 208 18.86 -20.02 3.33
CA ALA A 208 18.30 -20.93 2.34
C ALA A 208 18.33 -20.31 0.94
N ILE A 209 18.97 -21.02 0.00
CA ILE A 209 19.05 -20.60 -1.41
C ILE A 209 17.69 -20.84 -2.07
N PRO A 210 17.05 -19.82 -2.67
CA PRO A 210 15.80 -20.00 -3.37
C PRO A 210 15.96 -20.87 -4.63
N THR A 211 14.90 -21.60 -4.99
CA THR A 211 14.85 -22.49 -6.17
C THR A 211 13.75 -22.12 -7.18
N LYS A 212 12.96 -21.10 -6.86
CA LYS A 212 11.90 -20.55 -7.72
C LYS A 212 11.66 -19.09 -7.35
N ASP A 213 11.01 -18.36 -8.24
CA ASP A 213 10.55 -17.01 -7.93
C ASP A 213 9.51 -17.03 -6.79
N GLY A 214 9.37 -15.88 -6.15
CA GLY A 214 8.30 -15.59 -5.21
C GLY A 214 6.93 -15.40 -5.89
N ARG A 215 6.00 -14.92 -5.08
CA ARG A 215 4.57 -14.77 -5.36
C ARG A 215 4.26 -14.02 -6.65
N THR A 216 3.21 -14.43 -7.34
CA THR A 216 2.64 -13.70 -8.51
C THR A 216 1.25 -13.13 -8.21
N ASP A 217 0.59 -13.66 -7.19
CA ASP A 217 -0.72 -13.23 -6.70
C ASP A 217 -0.64 -11.88 -5.99
N SER A 218 0.39 -11.66 -5.17
CA SER A 218 0.70 -10.40 -4.48
C SER A 218 2.15 -9.98 -4.76
N ILE A 219 2.35 -8.72 -5.15
CA ILE A 219 3.67 -8.13 -5.44
C ILE A 219 3.58 -6.66 -5.03
N PHE A 220 4.39 -6.22 -4.07
CA PHE A 220 4.40 -4.83 -3.62
C PHE A 220 5.72 -4.43 -2.94
N GLY A 221 5.88 -3.14 -2.66
CA GLY A 221 7.05 -2.60 -1.97
C GLY A 221 8.34 -2.74 -2.78
N SER A 222 9.44 -3.02 -2.09
CA SER A 222 10.73 -3.30 -2.71
C SER A 222 10.77 -4.68 -3.36
N LEU A 223 11.64 -4.85 -4.35
CA LEU A 223 11.90 -6.13 -5.00
C LEU A 223 13.24 -6.68 -4.57
N TYR A 224 13.35 -8.00 -4.50
CA TYR A 224 14.56 -8.69 -4.08
C TYR A 224 14.90 -9.74 -5.14
N ILE A 225 16.11 -9.68 -5.68
CA ILE A 225 16.58 -10.60 -6.71
C ILE A 225 17.78 -11.35 -6.17
N TYR A 226 17.64 -12.66 -6.04
CA TYR A 226 18.76 -13.54 -5.74
C TYR A 226 19.64 -13.71 -6.98
N LEU A 227 20.95 -13.51 -6.81
CA LEU A 227 21.97 -13.71 -7.82
C LEU A 227 22.93 -14.82 -7.39
N PRO A 228 23.01 -15.96 -8.10
CA PRO A 228 24.03 -16.95 -7.82
C PRO A 228 25.43 -16.43 -8.20
N ALA A 229 26.48 -17.05 -7.66
CA ALA A 229 27.87 -16.71 -7.99
C ALA A 229 28.17 -16.80 -9.51
N THR A 230 27.42 -17.63 -10.23
CA THR A 230 27.51 -17.82 -11.69
C THR A 230 26.85 -16.70 -12.50
N THR A 231 26.22 -15.71 -11.86
CA THR A 231 25.55 -14.60 -12.58
C THR A 231 26.53 -13.90 -13.52
N PRO A 232 26.23 -13.80 -14.83
CA PRO A 232 27.04 -13.08 -15.80
C PRO A 232 27.25 -11.60 -15.40
N ILE A 233 28.48 -11.13 -15.51
CA ILE A 233 28.82 -9.71 -15.31
C ILE A 233 29.62 -9.11 -16.48
N ARG A 234 29.59 -7.78 -16.61
CA ARG A 234 30.41 -6.98 -17.53
C ARG A 234 30.97 -5.74 -16.84
N ILE A 235 32.15 -5.30 -17.28
CA ILE A 235 32.76 -4.03 -16.85
C ILE A 235 32.17 -2.88 -17.70
N ASP A 236 32.10 -3.09 -19.01
CA ASP A 236 31.56 -2.12 -19.96
C ASP A 236 30.04 -2.18 -20.05
N PRO A 237 29.38 -1.06 -20.40
CA PRO A 237 27.94 -1.05 -20.66
C PRO A 237 27.52 -2.08 -21.71
N PRO A 238 26.39 -2.79 -21.49
CA PRO A 238 25.88 -3.74 -22.45
C PRO A 238 25.43 -3.04 -23.75
N THR A 239 25.85 -3.58 -24.89
CA THR A 239 25.47 -3.11 -26.23
C THR A 239 24.30 -3.89 -26.84
N ASP A 240 23.97 -5.04 -26.24
CA ASP A 240 22.83 -5.90 -26.58
C ASP A 240 22.09 -6.24 -25.27
N HIS A 241 20.79 -6.50 -25.39
CA HIS A 241 19.90 -6.83 -24.30
C HIS A 241 19.43 -8.29 -24.33
N LEU A 242 19.91 -9.10 -25.28
CA LEU A 242 19.82 -10.55 -25.17
C LEU A 242 20.95 -11.10 -24.30
N ARG A 243 20.72 -12.27 -23.70
CA ARG A 243 21.75 -13.01 -22.97
C ARG A 243 22.87 -13.37 -23.92
N ALA A 244 24.10 -13.11 -23.49
CA ALA A 244 25.31 -13.53 -24.17
C ALA A 244 26.13 -14.37 -23.20
N ASP A 245 26.91 -15.31 -23.72
CA ASP A 245 27.89 -16.05 -22.94
C ASP A 245 28.91 -15.06 -22.37
N SER A 246 28.86 -14.82 -21.06
CA SER A 246 29.91 -14.08 -20.36
C SER A 246 30.91 -15.05 -19.78
N THR A 247 32.19 -14.85 -20.06
CA THR A 247 33.29 -15.59 -19.41
C THR A 247 33.52 -15.12 -17.97
N THR A 248 32.94 -13.98 -17.56
CA THR A 248 33.13 -13.39 -16.24
C THR A 248 31.84 -13.44 -15.44
N THR A 249 31.91 -14.00 -14.24
CA THR A 249 30.77 -14.15 -13.34
C THR A 249 30.95 -13.33 -12.06
N LEU A 250 29.89 -13.23 -11.28
CA LEU A 250 29.85 -12.47 -10.04
C LEU A 250 30.81 -12.99 -8.96
N GLY A 251 31.10 -14.29 -8.94
CA GLY A 251 32.05 -14.93 -8.02
C GLY A 251 31.49 -15.25 -6.62
N THR A 252 30.60 -14.38 -6.10
CA THR A 252 29.95 -14.57 -4.79
C THR A 252 28.44 -14.38 -4.93
N ALA A 253 27.65 -15.33 -4.43
CA ALA A 253 26.20 -15.20 -4.45
C ALA A 253 25.73 -14.05 -3.53
N GLN A 254 24.72 -13.32 -3.96
CA GLN A 254 24.20 -12.16 -3.22
C GLN A 254 22.75 -11.88 -3.59
N TRP A 255 22.08 -11.06 -2.80
CA TRP A 255 20.80 -10.47 -3.17
C TRP A 255 20.98 -9.04 -3.66
N ILE A 256 20.14 -8.61 -4.59
CA ILE A 256 19.98 -7.21 -4.96
C ILE A 256 18.55 -6.78 -4.64
N LYS A 257 18.42 -5.79 -3.77
CA LYS A 257 17.15 -5.08 -3.54
C LYS A 257 17.01 -3.94 -4.53
N LEU A 258 15.89 -3.90 -5.25
CA LEU A 258 15.48 -2.77 -6.08
C LEU A 258 14.36 -2.01 -5.35
N ASP A 259 14.63 -0.76 -5.00
CA ASP A 259 13.69 0.11 -4.29
C ASP A 259 13.36 1.36 -5.14
N TYR A 260 12.11 1.44 -5.60
CA TYR A 260 11.56 2.54 -6.39
C TYR A 260 10.85 3.58 -5.51
N GLY A 261 11.43 3.95 -4.36
CA GLY A 261 10.89 4.99 -3.48
C GLY A 261 9.98 4.48 -2.35
N SER A 262 9.93 3.18 -2.11
CA SER A 262 9.13 2.56 -1.05
C SER A 262 9.64 2.83 0.38
N GLU A 263 10.90 3.28 0.52
CA GLU A 263 11.54 3.58 1.82
C GLU A 263 11.89 5.06 1.97
N GLY A 264 10.99 5.95 1.54
CA GLY A 264 11.17 7.39 1.73
C GLY A 264 12.25 8.03 0.87
N ARG A 265 12.69 7.33 -0.17
CA ARG A 265 13.67 7.87 -1.13
C ARG A 265 13.03 8.92 -2.03
N MET A 266 13.87 9.74 -2.66
CA MET A 266 13.41 10.72 -3.64
C MET A 266 12.52 10.04 -4.71
N PRO A 267 11.32 10.57 -4.97
CA PRO A 267 10.42 10.01 -5.97
C PRO A 267 11.07 9.89 -7.34
N GLY A 268 10.72 8.83 -8.06
CA GLY A 268 11.26 8.53 -9.38
C GLY A 268 12.67 7.93 -9.40
N THR A 269 13.35 7.81 -8.25
CA THR A 269 14.67 7.16 -8.17
C THR A 269 14.54 5.64 -8.01
N CYS A 270 15.59 4.89 -8.38
CA CYS A 270 15.72 3.47 -8.08
C CYS A 270 17.03 3.27 -7.30
N ALA A 271 16.94 2.73 -6.09
CA ALA A 271 18.11 2.27 -5.36
C ALA A 271 18.33 0.78 -5.58
N LEU A 272 19.58 0.41 -5.83
CA LEU A 272 20.04 -0.97 -5.95
C LEU A 272 21.01 -1.25 -4.81
N THR A 273 20.60 -2.09 -3.86
CA THR A 273 21.37 -2.42 -2.67
C THR A 273 21.72 -3.90 -2.65
N SER A 274 23.01 -4.22 -2.53
CA SER A 274 23.46 -5.60 -2.37
C SER A 274 23.28 -6.08 -0.93
N TYR A 275 22.95 -7.35 -0.75
CA TYR A 275 22.95 -8.03 0.54
C TYR A 275 23.60 -9.40 0.42
N SER A 276 24.19 -9.91 1.52
CA SER A 276 24.72 -11.27 1.56
C SER A 276 23.58 -12.28 1.45
N THR A 277 23.88 -13.56 1.23
CA THR A 277 22.87 -14.62 1.29
C THR A 277 22.12 -14.64 2.62
N SER A 278 22.79 -14.21 3.69
CA SER A 278 22.29 -14.07 5.05
C SER A 278 21.48 -12.80 5.32
N GLY A 279 21.39 -11.89 4.34
CA GLY A 279 20.68 -10.63 4.47
C GLY A 279 21.46 -9.49 5.13
N GLN A 280 22.77 -9.64 5.33
CA GLN A 280 23.62 -8.55 5.80
C GLN A 280 23.74 -7.47 4.73
N LEU A 281 23.63 -6.21 5.17
CA LEU A 281 23.65 -5.04 4.30
C LEU A 281 25.02 -4.85 3.63
N GLY A 282 25.03 -4.76 2.31
CA GLY A 282 26.20 -4.38 1.51
C GLY A 282 26.10 -2.97 0.93
N ALA A 283 26.74 -2.77 -0.23
CA ALA A 283 26.80 -1.48 -0.89
C ALA A 283 25.49 -1.09 -1.60
N THR A 284 25.24 0.22 -1.69
CA THR A 284 24.07 0.78 -2.40
C THR A 284 24.51 1.72 -3.53
N ARG A 285 23.80 1.65 -4.65
CA ARG A 285 23.81 2.67 -5.72
C ARG A 285 22.41 3.25 -5.87
N GLN A 286 22.34 4.51 -6.30
CA GLN A 286 21.07 5.17 -6.60
C GLN A 286 21.09 5.75 -8.01
N ASP A 287 20.05 5.44 -8.78
CA ASP A 287 19.83 5.95 -10.13
C ASP A 287 18.68 6.97 -10.08
N ILE A 288 19.02 8.25 -10.36
CA ILE A 288 18.05 9.35 -10.32
C ILE A 288 17.13 9.30 -11.54
N ASN A 289 15.82 9.54 -11.35
CA ASN A 289 14.78 9.46 -12.39
C ASN A 289 14.66 8.09 -13.06
N ALA A 290 15.28 7.04 -12.52
CA ALA A 290 15.24 5.69 -13.08
C ALA A 290 13.82 5.20 -13.33
N GLU A 291 12.88 5.46 -12.41
CA GLU A 291 11.48 5.07 -12.59
C GLU A 291 10.80 5.86 -13.71
N TYR A 292 10.95 7.18 -13.72
CA TYR A 292 10.34 8.04 -14.73
C TYR A 292 10.87 7.75 -16.13
N ASN A 293 12.11 7.26 -16.22
CA ASN A 293 12.75 6.90 -17.48
C ASN A 293 12.45 5.46 -17.93
N LEU A 294 11.75 4.63 -17.13
CA LEU A 294 11.46 3.23 -17.49
C LEU A 294 10.71 3.11 -18.82
N TYR A 295 9.73 4.00 -19.08
CA TYR A 295 9.00 4.02 -20.35
C TYR A 295 9.95 4.20 -21.54
N LYS A 296 10.85 5.18 -21.43
CA LYS A 296 11.84 5.49 -22.47
C LYS A 296 12.83 4.34 -22.64
N GLU A 297 13.44 3.87 -21.56
CA GLU A 297 14.40 2.76 -21.57
C GLU A 297 13.79 1.50 -22.18
N ALA A 298 12.57 1.13 -21.79
CA ALA A 298 11.90 -0.04 -22.33
C ALA A 298 11.61 0.08 -23.83
N THR A 299 11.21 1.28 -24.28
CA THR A 299 10.99 1.57 -25.70
C THR A 299 12.31 1.52 -26.49
N ASP A 300 13.39 2.09 -25.95
CA ASP A 300 14.71 2.09 -26.58
C ASP A 300 15.25 0.66 -26.73
N ARG A 301 15.12 -0.19 -25.69
CA ARG A 301 15.52 -1.60 -25.74
C ARG A 301 14.72 -2.40 -26.76
N HIS A 302 13.41 -2.18 -26.81
CA HIS A 302 12.57 -2.81 -27.82
C HIS A 302 13.02 -2.42 -29.23
N ASN A 303 13.16 -1.11 -29.49
CA ASN A 303 13.50 -0.57 -30.81
C ASN A 303 14.90 -1.00 -31.27
N SER A 304 15.89 -0.99 -30.38
CA SER A 304 17.25 -1.46 -30.71
C SER A 304 17.24 -2.95 -31.04
N LEU A 305 16.50 -3.74 -30.26
CA LEU A 305 16.40 -5.18 -30.47
C LEU A 305 15.73 -5.53 -31.79
N ILE A 306 14.55 -4.99 -32.10
CA ILE A 306 13.85 -5.33 -33.36
C ILE A 306 14.61 -4.84 -34.60
N LYS A 307 15.44 -3.81 -34.46
CA LYS A 307 16.33 -3.35 -35.53
C LYS A 307 17.45 -4.37 -35.79
N ALA A 308 18.01 -4.97 -34.74
CA ALA A 308 19.06 -5.97 -34.84
C ALA A 308 18.51 -7.38 -35.17
N HIS A 309 17.32 -7.71 -34.67
CA HIS A 309 16.67 -9.02 -34.75
C HIS A 309 15.19 -8.89 -35.16
N PRO A 310 14.87 -8.64 -36.45
CA PRO A 310 13.51 -8.30 -36.88
C PRO A 310 12.43 -9.38 -36.65
N THR A 311 12.84 -10.62 -36.43
CA THR A 311 11.94 -11.76 -36.21
C THR A 311 11.64 -12.03 -34.73
N VAL A 312 12.35 -11.38 -33.80
CA VAL A 312 12.20 -11.65 -32.37
C VAL A 312 10.87 -11.10 -31.85
N LYS A 313 10.20 -11.88 -31.00
CA LYS A 313 8.97 -11.45 -30.32
C LYS A 313 9.35 -10.54 -29.14
N SER A 314 8.95 -9.27 -29.20
CA SER A 314 9.36 -8.23 -28.25
C SER A 314 8.30 -7.13 -28.18
N SER A 315 8.21 -6.44 -27.04
CA SER A 315 7.36 -5.27 -26.84
C SER A 315 7.98 -4.32 -25.84
N PRO A 316 7.79 -2.99 -25.96
CA PRO A 316 8.17 -2.05 -24.91
C PRO A 316 7.57 -2.41 -23.55
N SER A 317 6.31 -2.84 -23.50
CA SER A 317 5.64 -3.22 -22.26
C SER A 317 6.30 -4.42 -21.54
N GLY A 318 6.70 -5.46 -22.29
CA GLY A 318 7.44 -6.59 -21.73
C GLY A 318 8.81 -6.19 -21.15
N TRP A 319 9.53 -5.30 -21.84
CA TRP A 319 10.79 -4.73 -21.31
C TRP A 319 10.56 -3.90 -20.05
N TYR A 320 9.46 -3.14 -20.00
CA TYR A 320 9.10 -2.34 -18.84
C TYR A 320 8.87 -3.22 -17.60
N GLU A 321 8.14 -4.33 -17.76
CA GLU A 321 7.94 -5.29 -16.67
C GLU A 321 9.24 -5.95 -16.23
N LEU A 322 10.08 -6.42 -17.17
CA LEU A 322 11.41 -6.96 -16.85
C LEU A 322 12.25 -5.94 -16.06
N LEU A 323 12.29 -4.70 -16.54
CA LEU A 323 13.10 -3.64 -15.92
C LEU A 323 12.65 -3.30 -14.51
N ARG A 324 11.32 -3.26 -14.30
CA ARG A 324 10.70 -2.91 -13.03
C ARG A 324 10.73 -4.07 -12.05
N PHE A 325 10.29 -5.27 -12.46
CA PHE A 325 10.02 -6.42 -11.59
C PHE A 325 11.10 -7.51 -11.62
N GLY A 326 12.09 -7.41 -12.50
CA GLY A 326 13.06 -8.47 -12.77
C GLY A 326 12.49 -9.64 -13.59
N ARG A 327 11.17 -9.64 -13.85
CA ARG A 327 10.45 -10.67 -14.60
C ARG A 327 9.17 -10.09 -15.21
N ASN A 328 8.62 -10.79 -16.20
CA ASN A 328 7.30 -10.49 -16.73
C ASN A 328 6.23 -11.01 -15.75
N ILE A 329 5.33 -10.15 -15.28
CA ILE A 329 4.40 -10.46 -14.16
C ILE A 329 3.02 -10.95 -14.61
N GLY A 330 2.79 -11.06 -15.93
CA GLY A 330 1.63 -11.76 -16.50
C GLY A 330 1.60 -13.26 -16.10
N ARG A 331 0.42 -13.85 -15.99
CA ARG A 331 0.22 -15.16 -15.32
C ARG A 331 -0.08 -16.33 -16.23
N SER A 332 -0.37 -16.05 -17.50
CA SER A 332 -0.43 -17.04 -18.57
C SER A 332 0.45 -16.58 -19.74
N THR A 333 0.71 -17.48 -20.68
CA THR A 333 1.37 -17.13 -21.96
C THR A 333 0.57 -16.11 -22.79
N THR A 334 -0.74 -15.99 -22.55
CA THR A 334 -1.63 -15.01 -23.19
C THR A 334 -1.74 -13.68 -22.43
N ASP A 335 -1.43 -13.66 -21.13
CA ASP A 335 -1.41 -12.46 -20.27
C ASP A 335 -0.06 -11.72 -20.32
N LYS A 336 1.01 -12.44 -20.67
CA LYS A 336 2.37 -11.88 -20.74
C LYS A 336 2.57 -11.08 -22.01
N ASP A 337 3.00 -9.83 -21.84
CA ASP A 337 3.41 -9.01 -22.96
C ASP A 337 4.67 -9.59 -23.64
N PRO A 338 4.80 -9.49 -24.97
CA PRO A 338 5.94 -10.02 -25.72
C PRO A 338 7.29 -9.61 -25.12
N LEU A 339 8.12 -10.60 -24.79
CA LEU A 339 9.50 -10.44 -24.34
C LEU A 339 10.31 -11.64 -24.83
N PRO A 340 11.56 -11.48 -25.30
CA PRO A 340 12.42 -12.62 -25.65
C PRO A 340 12.69 -13.54 -24.46
N ASP A 341 12.71 -14.85 -24.67
CA ASP A 341 12.98 -15.84 -23.61
C ASP A 341 14.40 -15.71 -23.03
N ASP A 342 15.31 -15.20 -23.84
CA ASP A 342 16.70 -14.87 -23.55
C ASP A 342 16.93 -13.37 -23.26
N ALA A 343 15.88 -12.62 -22.92
CA ALA A 343 16.05 -11.22 -22.51
C ALA A 343 16.91 -11.09 -21.24
N ALA A 344 18.03 -10.38 -21.36
CA ALA A 344 18.92 -10.04 -20.27
C ALA A 344 18.45 -8.76 -19.54
N HIS A 345 18.43 -8.82 -18.22
CA HIS A 345 18.14 -7.68 -17.34
C HIS A 345 19.44 -7.05 -16.85
N TRP A 346 20.26 -6.56 -17.79
CA TRP A 346 21.49 -5.87 -17.43
C TRP A 346 21.21 -4.61 -16.61
N ARG A 347 21.68 -4.61 -15.36
CA ARG A 347 21.65 -3.48 -14.44
C ARG A 347 23.03 -3.22 -13.87
N LYS A 348 23.39 -1.94 -13.76
CA LYS A 348 24.60 -1.53 -13.07
C LYS A 348 24.36 -1.62 -11.57
N ILE A 349 25.15 -2.44 -10.87
CA ILE A 349 25.04 -2.69 -9.43
C ILE A 349 26.35 -2.33 -8.73
N ARG A 350 26.30 -2.22 -7.40
CA ARG A 350 27.48 -2.41 -6.55
C ARG A 350 27.40 -3.82 -5.98
N THR A 351 28.47 -4.60 -6.12
CA THR A 351 28.55 -5.92 -5.47
C THR A 351 28.70 -5.76 -3.96
N LEU A 352 28.59 -6.87 -3.22
CA LEU A 352 28.90 -6.92 -1.79
C LEU A 352 30.25 -6.31 -1.42
N GLU A 353 31.27 -6.56 -2.23
CA GLU A 353 32.63 -6.00 -2.08
C GLU A 353 32.74 -4.52 -2.53
N GLY A 354 31.63 -3.91 -2.96
CA GLY A 354 31.57 -2.51 -3.40
C GLY A 354 31.97 -2.27 -4.86
N LYS A 355 32.37 -3.31 -5.61
CA LYS A 355 32.76 -3.21 -7.04
C LYS A 355 31.56 -2.83 -7.90
N VAL A 356 31.79 -1.97 -8.89
CA VAL A 356 30.74 -1.53 -9.82
C VAL A 356 30.78 -2.38 -11.08
N VAL A 357 29.71 -3.10 -11.36
CA VAL A 357 29.60 -4.01 -12.52
C VAL A 357 28.20 -3.91 -13.14
N TRP A 358 28.07 -4.32 -14.40
CA TRP A 358 26.78 -4.66 -14.99
C TRP A 358 26.51 -6.13 -14.74
N ALA A 359 25.40 -6.46 -14.08
CA ALA A 359 24.97 -7.84 -13.83
C ALA A 359 23.65 -8.11 -14.54
N ASP A 360 23.49 -9.32 -15.10
CA ASP A 360 22.21 -9.76 -15.66
C ASP A 360 21.32 -10.30 -14.54
N LEU A 361 20.37 -9.48 -14.10
CA LEU A 361 19.44 -9.85 -13.02
C LEU A 361 18.33 -10.83 -13.46
N ASN A 362 18.34 -11.24 -14.74
CA ASN A 362 17.43 -12.25 -15.30
C ASN A 362 18.19 -13.43 -15.91
N ALA A 363 19.44 -13.66 -15.49
CA ALA A 363 20.20 -14.84 -15.87
C ALA A 363 19.61 -16.13 -15.29
N PRO A 364 19.90 -17.31 -15.86
CA PRO A 364 19.52 -18.59 -15.26
C PRO A 364 19.98 -18.72 -13.80
N GLY A 365 19.11 -19.26 -12.94
CA GLY A 365 19.37 -19.40 -11.50
C GLY A 365 19.12 -18.13 -10.67
N THR A 366 18.66 -17.03 -11.28
CA THR A 366 18.18 -15.84 -10.55
C THR A 366 16.71 -15.96 -10.20
N TYR A 367 16.33 -15.53 -8.98
CA TYR A 367 14.96 -15.65 -8.47
C TYR A 367 14.46 -14.33 -7.90
N LYS A 368 13.20 -13.97 -8.21
CA LYS A 368 12.63 -12.63 -7.98
C LYS A 368 11.52 -12.69 -6.94
N PHE A 369 11.59 -11.79 -5.97
CA PHE A 369 10.68 -11.65 -4.83
C PHE A 369 10.35 -10.18 -4.60
N SER A 370 9.46 -9.92 -3.65
CA SER A 370 9.03 -8.58 -3.22
C SER A 370 8.82 -8.54 -1.71
N ASP A 371 8.47 -7.37 -1.16
CA ASP A 371 8.08 -7.28 0.25
C ASP A 371 6.90 -8.23 0.56
N ALA A 372 6.04 -8.55 -0.41
CA ALA A 372 4.90 -9.49 -0.26
C ALA A 372 5.28 -10.94 0.08
N ASP A 373 6.56 -11.29 -0.02
CA ASP A 373 7.07 -12.64 0.22
C ASP A 373 7.55 -12.87 1.67
N PHE A 374 7.56 -11.83 2.52
CA PHE A 374 7.96 -11.94 3.94
C PHE A 374 9.25 -12.75 4.13
N LEU A 375 10.30 -12.35 3.42
CA LEU A 375 11.56 -13.09 3.29
C LEU A 375 12.34 -13.18 4.63
N PRO A 376 12.72 -14.40 5.07
CA PRO A 376 13.56 -14.63 6.26
C PRO A 376 14.91 -13.93 6.23
N GLN A 377 15.53 -13.83 5.04
CA GLN A 377 16.77 -13.09 4.79
C GLN A 377 16.68 -11.65 5.28
N PHE A 378 15.49 -11.04 5.19
CA PHE A 378 15.26 -9.66 5.57
C PHE A 378 14.51 -9.55 6.91
N GLY A 379 14.60 -10.59 7.75
CA GLY A 379 14.17 -10.60 9.15
C GLY A 379 12.75 -11.11 9.39
N TRP A 380 11.94 -11.37 8.36
CA TRP A 380 10.58 -11.88 8.53
C TRP A 380 10.56 -13.38 8.79
N ASN A 381 10.15 -13.80 10.00
CA ASN A 381 10.08 -15.23 10.30
C ASN A 381 8.95 -15.59 11.26
N CYS A 382 8.55 -16.86 11.21
CA CYS A 382 7.51 -17.41 12.06
C CYS A 382 8.14 -18.17 13.24
N TYR A 383 7.60 -17.96 14.43
CA TYR A 383 8.04 -18.58 15.67
C TYR A 383 6.85 -19.29 16.32
N ASP A 384 6.84 -20.61 16.19
CA ASP A 384 5.80 -21.53 16.69
C ASP A 384 6.39 -22.70 17.48
N ASP A 385 7.62 -22.54 17.96
CA ASP A 385 8.39 -23.57 18.67
C ASP A 385 8.29 -23.48 20.20
N ASP A 386 7.34 -22.69 20.70
CA ASP A 386 6.99 -22.71 22.13
C ASP A 386 6.29 -24.02 22.48
N THR A 387 6.94 -24.82 23.34
CA THR A 387 6.45 -26.14 23.74
C THR A 387 5.40 -26.09 24.85
N ASN A 388 5.19 -24.94 25.50
CA ASN A 388 4.25 -24.78 26.60
C ASN A 388 3.29 -23.60 26.38
N PRO A 389 2.40 -23.67 25.37
CA PRO A 389 1.54 -22.54 24.99
C PRO A 389 0.52 -22.15 26.09
N ASN A 390 0.31 -23.01 27.10
CA ASN A 390 -0.58 -22.73 28.23
C ASN A 390 0.14 -22.01 29.38
N ASP A 391 1.39 -21.60 29.19
CA ASP A 391 2.20 -20.82 30.11
C ASP A 391 2.47 -19.45 29.46
N GLN A 392 2.45 -18.38 30.25
CA GLN A 392 2.72 -17.03 29.72
C GLN A 392 4.20 -16.83 29.36
N ARG A 393 5.11 -17.65 29.90
CA ARG A 393 6.55 -17.55 29.60
C ARG A 393 6.83 -17.92 28.15
N CYS A 394 7.75 -17.17 27.52
CA CYS A 394 8.29 -17.53 26.23
C CYS A 394 9.28 -18.69 26.36
N ASP A 395 8.86 -19.87 25.89
CA ASP A 395 9.71 -21.05 25.77
C ASP A 395 10.14 -21.34 24.32
N SER A 396 10.03 -20.34 23.44
CA SER A 396 10.65 -20.37 22.12
C SER A 396 12.18 -20.22 22.22
N GLU A 397 12.90 -21.30 21.96
CA GLU A 397 14.37 -21.30 21.89
C GLU A 397 14.90 -20.40 20.79
N ARG A 398 14.16 -20.25 19.68
CA ARG A 398 14.54 -19.33 18.59
C ARG A 398 14.40 -17.86 18.99
N ILE A 399 13.39 -17.49 19.77
CA ILE A 399 13.27 -16.13 20.31
C ILE A 399 14.38 -15.87 21.33
N LYS A 400 14.65 -16.83 22.24
CA LYS A 400 15.77 -16.71 23.20
C LYS A 400 17.11 -16.58 22.48
N ALA A 401 17.35 -17.35 21.41
CA ALA A 401 18.56 -17.24 20.59
C ALA A 401 18.68 -15.88 19.90
N LEU A 402 17.57 -15.29 19.46
CA LEU A 402 17.56 -13.94 18.87
C LEU A 402 17.92 -12.86 19.91
N ILE A 403 17.54 -13.06 21.17
CA ILE A 403 17.84 -12.15 22.28
C ILE A 403 19.25 -12.37 22.85
N ARG A 404 19.88 -13.52 22.60
CA ARG A 404 21.17 -13.89 23.20
C ARG A 404 22.35 -13.23 22.48
N ALA A 405 23.37 -12.83 23.24
CA ALA A 405 24.53 -12.18 22.64
C ALA A 405 25.35 -13.22 21.88
N GLU A 406 26.03 -12.78 20.83
CA GLU A 406 26.87 -13.69 20.07
C GLU A 406 27.96 -14.28 20.97
N GLY A 407 28.06 -15.61 21.00
CA GLY A 407 29.02 -16.34 21.84
C GLY A 407 28.53 -16.70 23.25
N ASP A 408 27.47 -16.06 23.76
CA ASP A 408 26.89 -16.41 25.06
C ASP A 408 26.22 -17.79 25.01
N GLN A 409 26.32 -18.53 26.11
CA GLN A 409 25.66 -19.83 26.28
C GLN A 409 24.39 -19.69 27.14
N PRO A 410 23.38 -20.55 26.95
CA PRO A 410 22.26 -20.67 27.89
C PRO A 410 22.73 -20.92 29.31
N ASN A 411 22.20 -20.16 30.27
CA ASN A 411 22.40 -20.48 31.68
C ASN A 411 21.61 -21.75 32.03
N PRO A 412 22.23 -22.77 32.66
CA PRO A 412 21.51 -23.98 33.08
C PRO A 412 20.33 -23.70 34.02
N ASP A 413 20.39 -22.61 34.78
CA ASP A 413 19.28 -22.10 35.56
C ASP A 413 18.40 -21.21 34.69
N ARG A 414 17.24 -21.74 34.28
CA ARG A 414 16.25 -21.05 33.44
C ARG A 414 15.91 -19.66 33.97
N ASN A 415 15.65 -19.51 35.28
CA ASN A 415 15.24 -18.23 35.84
C ASN A 415 16.35 -17.18 35.71
N LYS A 416 17.61 -17.60 35.91
CA LYS A 416 18.77 -16.73 35.70
C LYS A 416 18.99 -16.42 34.22
N ASP A 417 18.74 -17.38 33.33
CA ASP A 417 18.82 -17.18 31.89
C ASP A 417 17.78 -16.14 31.43
N ASP A 418 16.52 -16.31 31.83
CA ASP A 418 15.41 -15.41 31.48
C ASP A 418 15.69 -13.97 31.96
N VAL A 419 16.24 -13.83 33.17
CA VAL A 419 16.68 -12.52 33.71
C VAL A 419 17.83 -11.93 32.88
N ASN A 420 18.81 -12.74 32.48
CA ASN A 420 19.94 -12.26 31.65
C ASN A 420 19.48 -11.82 30.26
N LEU A 421 18.62 -12.61 29.61
CA LEU A 421 18.01 -12.29 28.33
C LEU A 421 17.13 -11.04 28.43
N SER A 422 16.37 -10.89 29.51
CA SER A 422 15.53 -9.69 29.74
C SER A 422 16.37 -8.40 29.72
N ARG A 423 17.61 -8.42 30.21
CA ARG A 423 18.52 -7.24 30.15
C ARG A 423 18.88 -6.80 28.74
N ARG A 424 18.77 -7.71 27.77
CA ARG A 424 19.09 -7.45 26.36
C ARG A 424 17.91 -7.00 25.53
N LEU A 425 16.69 -7.06 26.06
CA LEU A 425 15.50 -6.64 25.30
C LEU A 425 15.57 -5.16 24.89
N GLY A 426 16.32 -4.33 25.64
CA GLY A 426 16.56 -2.92 25.33
C GLY A 426 17.53 -2.68 24.17
N ASP A 427 18.28 -3.70 23.74
CA ASP A 427 19.27 -3.57 22.67
C ASP A 427 18.58 -3.19 21.35
N LYS A 428 19.10 -2.15 20.68
CA LYS A 428 18.50 -1.60 19.45
C LYS A 428 18.37 -2.64 18.34
N ASP A 429 19.37 -3.50 18.18
CA ASP A 429 19.38 -4.54 17.15
C ASP A 429 18.41 -5.69 17.47
N VAL A 430 18.30 -6.07 18.75
CA VAL A 430 17.30 -7.04 19.23
C VAL A 430 15.89 -6.49 18.99
N ARG A 431 15.62 -5.24 19.39
CA ARG A 431 14.34 -4.57 19.13
C ARG A 431 14.00 -4.52 17.64
N LYS A 432 14.97 -4.17 16.80
CA LYS A 432 14.79 -4.10 15.36
C LYS A 432 14.45 -5.47 14.76
N ALA A 433 15.10 -6.53 15.21
CA ALA A 433 14.82 -7.89 14.77
C ALA A 433 13.44 -8.38 15.23
N MET A 434 13.07 -8.13 16.50
CA MET A 434 11.77 -8.52 17.06
C MET A 434 10.56 -7.95 16.33
N ARG A 435 10.69 -6.76 15.72
CA ARG A 435 9.61 -6.13 14.95
C ARG A 435 9.15 -6.96 13.74
N ARG A 436 9.97 -7.90 13.26
CA ARG A 436 9.65 -8.79 12.12
C ARG A 436 9.43 -10.25 12.54
N ALA A 437 9.38 -10.51 13.85
CA ALA A 437 8.95 -11.80 14.37
C ALA A 437 7.42 -11.93 14.28
N ILE A 438 6.94 -13.04 13.71
CA ILE A 438 5.53 -13.43 13.66
C ILE A 438 5.38 -14.61 14.62
N CYS A 439 4.83 -14.37 15.80
CA CYS A 439 4.87 -15.35 16.88
C CYS A 439 3.49 -15.98 17.10
N LYS A 440 3.47 -17.28 17.40
CA LYS A 440 2.25 -18.04 17.68
C LYS A 440 2.08 -18.25 19.18
N PHE A 441 1.09 -17.61 19.80
CA PHE A 441 0.74 -17.83 21.20
C PHE A 441 -0.70 -17.42 21.54
N PRO A 442 -1.34 -18.00 22.58
CA PRO A 442 -2.75 -17.77 22.88
C PRO A 442 -3.10 -16.33 23.31
N CYS A 443 -4.38 -16.00 23.19
CA CYS A 443 -4.94 -14.72 23.64
C CYS A 443 -4.73 -14.48 25.14
N GLU A 444 -4.14 -13.35 25.49
CA GLU A 444 -3.99 -12.89 26.88
C GLU A 444 -5.35 -12.52 27.50
N TRP A 445 -6.31 -12.04 26.70
CA TRP A 445 -7.58 -11.53 27.22
C TRP A 445 -8.63 -12.59 27.55
N ASP A 446 -8.35 -13.88 27.32
CA ASP A 446 -9.28 -14.97 27.63
C ASP A 446 -9.28 -15.31 29.13
N LYS A 447 -10.38 -14.96 29.78
CA LYS A 447 -10.58 -15.14 31.22
C LYS A 447 -10.56 -16.61 31.66
N HIS A 448 -10.89 -17.56 30.77
CA HIS A 448 -10.92 -18.99 31.11
C HIS A 448 -9.53 -19.60 31.21
N ALA A 449 -8.57 -19.10 30.44
CA ALA A 449 -7.20 -19.61 30.41
C ALA A 449 -6.23 -18.79 31.28
N MET A 450 -6.52 -17.50 31.49
CA MET A 450 -5.59 -16.51 32.04
C MET A 450 -4.91 -16.93 33.35
N VAL A 451 -5.68 -17.29 34.38
CA VAL A 451 -5.09 -17.61 35.71
C VAL A 451 -4.08 -18.74 35.62
N LYS A 452 -4.43 -19.81 34.87
CA LYS A 452 -3.57 -20.97 34.67
C LYS A 452 -2.25 -20.60 34.00
N ARG A 453 -2.28 -19.68 33.02
CA ARG A 453 -1.08 -19.23 32.30
C ARG A 453 -0.04 -18.54 33.18
N TYR A 454 -0.46 -18.01 34.33
CA TYR A 454 0.41 -17.29 35.26
C TYR A 454 0.71 -18.08 36.55
N GLU A 455 0.21 -19.31 36.71
CA GLU A 455 0.40 -20.12 37.93
C GLU A 455 1.88 -20.40 38.26
N TRP A 456 2.74 -20.44 37.24
CA TRP A 456 4.18 -20.61 37.40
C TRP A 456 4.83 -19.50 38.25
N LEU A 457 4.22 -18.32 38.36
CA LEU A 457 4.73 -17.22 39.19
C LEU A 457 4.73 -17.59 40.68
N LYS A 458 3.94 -18.58 41.10
CA LYS A 458 3.95 -19.11 42.47
C LYS A 458 5.21 -19.89 42.82
N GLU A 459 6.07 -20.19 41.84
CA GLU A 459 7.25 -21.05 42.02
C GLU A 459 8.57 -20.29 41.91
N VAL A 460 8.55 -19.02 41.48
CA VAL A 460 9.75 -18.21 41.22
C VAL A 460 9.97 -17.12 42.27
N GLU A 461 11.23 -16.84 42.59
CA GLU A 461 11.62 -15.86 43.63
C GLU A 461 11.22 -14.42 43.31
N TYR A 462 11.21 -14.04 42.03
CA TYR A 462 10.74 -12.72 41.58
C TYR A 462 9.22 -12.62 41.41
N GLY A 463 8.48 -13.70 41.69
CA GLY A 463 7.04 -13.79 41.59
C GLY A 463 6.37 -13.83 42.97
N TYR A 464 5.51 -14.83 43.19
CA TYR A 464 4.69 -14.97 44.38
C TYR A 464 5.03 -16.19 45.24
N LYS A 465 6.23 -16.77 45.06
CA LYS A 465 6.69 -17.95 45.82
C LYS A 465 6.56 -17.77 47.33
N ASP A 466 6.98 -16.61 47.82
CA ASP A 466 6.95 -16.25 49.24
C ASP A 466 5.89 -15.17 49.54
N ASN A 467 4.95 -14.93 48.61
CA ASN A 467 3.89 -13.90 48.73
C ASN A 467 2.50 -14.42 48.27
N PRO A 468 1.85 -15.31 49.04
CA PRO A 468 0.54 -15.87 48.67
C PRO A 468 -0.60 -14.85 48.68
N GLU A 469 -0.52 -13.79 49.48
CA GLU A 469 -1.54 -12.72 49.51
C GLU A 469 -1.49 -11.89 48.22
N GLY A 470 -0.28 -11.49 47.78
CA GLY A 470 -0.09 -10.82 46.50
C GLY A 470 -0.55 -11.65 45.29
N TRP A 471 -0.48 -12.98 45.36
CA TRP A 471 -1.04 -13.84 44.32
C TRP A 471 -2.56 -13.71 44.22
N ILE A 472 -3.27 -13.58 45.33
CA ILE A 472 -4.73 -13.40 45.34
C ILE A 472 -5.11 -12.06 44.70
N GLU A 473 -4.39 -10.99 45.07
CA GLU A 473 -4.56 -9.65 44.48
C GLU A 473 -4.29 -9.68 42.98
N TYR A 474 -3.22 -10.36 42.57
CA TYR A 474 -2.86 -10.51 41.16
C TYR A 474 -3.90 -11.30 40.36
N VAL A 475 -4.43 -12.39 40.91
CA VAL A 475 -5.53 -13.14 40.27
C VAL A 475 -6.78 -12.28 40.13
N ASN A 476 -7.09 -11.44 41.11
CA ASN A 476 -8.20 -10.49 40.99
C ASN A 476 -7.93 -9.46 39.89
N HIS A 477 -6.68 -9.01 39.75
CA HIS A 477 -6.26 -8.12 38.67
C HIS A 477 -6.40 -8.77 37.29
N LEU A 478 -5.85 -9.97 37.10
CA LEU A 478 -5.98 -10.74 35.87
C LEU A 478 -7.45 -10.93 35.46
N ARG A 479 -8.33 -11.26 36.41
CA ARG A 479 -9.77 -11.42 36.16
C ARG A 479 -10.47 -10.12 35.80
N ALA A 480 -9.96 -8.97 36.24
CA ALA A 480 -10.52 -7.66 35.92
C ALA A 480 -10.08 -7.15 34.53
N MET A 481 -8.93 -7.62 34.04
CA MET A 481 -8.35 -7.29 32.74
C MET A 481 -8.78 -8.23 31.60
N THR A 482 -9.40 -9.37 31.93
CA THR A 482 -9.80 -10.39 30.96
C THR A 482 -11.31 -10.49 30.83
N PHE A 483 -11.77 -11.09 29.73
CA PHE A 483 -13.17 -11.06 29.32
C PHE A 483 -13.74 -12.44 29.10
N ASP A 484 -15.00 -12.61 29.49
CA ASP A 484 -15.86 -13.70 29.05
C ASP A 484 -16.47 -13.34 27.68
N GLY A 485 -16.79 -14.33 26.85
CA GLY A 485 -17.53 -14.11 25.59
C GLY A 485 -16.71 -13.49 24.44
N LEU A 486 -15.38 -13.63 24.46
CA LEU A 486 -14.56 -13.34 23.29
C LEU A 486 -14.97 -14.25 22.11
N PRO A 487 -15.06 -13.74 20.87
CA PRO A 487 -15.38 -14.56 19.71
C PRO A 487 -14.32 -15.65 19.49
N GLN A 488 -14.77 -16.88 19.23
CA GLN A 488 -13.85 -18.02 19.00
C GLN A 488 -12.87 -17.75 17.85
N GLU A 489 -13.34 -17.14 16.76
CA GLU A 489 -12.47 -16.80 15.62
C GLU A 489 -11.31 -15.86 16.01
N TYR A 490 -11.53 -15.00 17.01
CA TYR A 490 -10.49 -14.11 17.53
C TYR A 490 -9.55 -14.85 18.48
N THR A 491 -10.04 -15.73 19.36
CA THR A 491 -9.17 -16.53 20.24
C THR A 491 -8.35 -17.57 19.47
N ASP A 492 -8.82 -18.02 18.32
CA ASP A 492 -8.10 -18.90 17.38
C ASP A 492 -7.08 -18.15 16.51
N ALA A 493 -7.14 -16.81 16.46
CA ALA A 493 -6.18 -15.96 15.75
C ALA A 493 -4.86 -15.81 16.52
N GLN A 494 -4.12 -16.91 16.64
CA GLN A 494 -2.94 -17.02 17.52
C GLN A 494 -1.64 -16.47 16.92
N TRP A 495 -1.60 -16.13 15.63
CA TRP A 495 -0.42 -15.52 15.01
C TRP A 495 -0.45 -14.01 15.18
N ARG A 496 0.56 -13.48 15.86
CA ARG A 496 0.65 -12.06 16.22
C ARG A 496 1.77 -11.36 15.49
N PHE A 497 1.55 -10.09 15.18
CA PHE A 497 2.52 -9.23 14.52
C PHE A 497 2.86 -8.04 15.41
N HIS A 498 4.07 -7.51 15.26
CA HIS A 498 4.36 -6.18 15.76
C HIS A 498 3.47 -5.15 15.03
N PRO A 499 2.55 -4.44 15.72
CA PRO A 499 1.51 -3.66 15.03
C PRO A 499 2.05 -2.54 14.14
N THR A 500 3.08 -1.82 14.59
CA THR A 500 3.71 -0.75 13.80
C THR A 500 4.36 -1.28 12.53
N GLU A 501 5.03 -2.44 12.59
CA GLU A 501 5.72 -3.00 11.43
C GLU A 501 4.72 -3.61 10.44
N PHE A 502 3.64 -4.23 10.93
CA PHE A 502 2.51 -4.67 10.11
C PHE A 502 1.92 -3.52 9.30
N ILE A 503 1.60 -2.40 9.94
CA ILE A 503 1.03 -1.22 9.27
C ILE A 503 2.00 -0.69 8.21
N LYS A 504 3.27 -0.46 8.56
CA LYS A 504 4.29 0.02 7.59
C LYS A 504 4.43 -0.93 6.40
N HIS A 505 4.43 -2.23 6.64
CA HIS A 505 4.57 -3.23 5.60
C HIS A 505 3.38 -3.23 4.64
N PHE A 506 2.15 -3.23 5.15
CA PHE A 506 0.95 -3.29 4.32
C PHE A 506 0.57 -1.98 3.64
N ARG A 507 1.04 -0.82 4.15
CA ARG A 507 0.93 0.47 3.43
C ARG A 507 1.62 0.45 2.06
N LYS A 508 2.63 -0.40 1.88
CA LYS A 508 3.30 -0.59 0.58
C LYS A 508 2.48 -1.35 -0.45
N CYS A 509 1.42 -2.05 -0.03
CA CYS A 509 0.65 -2.98 -0.86
C CYS A 509 -0.05 -2.28 -2.04
N GLY A 510 -0.73 -1.15 -1.79
CA GLY A 510 -1.43 -0.37 -2.81
C GLY A 510 -2.65 -1.04 -3.46
N TRP A 511 -2.89 -2.34 -3.26
CA TRP A 511 -4.07 -3.05 -3.77
C TRP A 511 -5.36 -2.55 -3.13
N LEU A 512 -6.43 -2.28 -3.86
CA LEU A 512 -7.69 -1.80 -3.29
C LEU A 512 -8.78 -2.85 -3.45
N SER A 513 -9.46 -3.21 -2.35
CA SER A 513 -10.65 -4.05 -2.40
C SER A 513 -11.80 -3.34 -3.13
N LYS A 514 -12.84 -4.10 -3.46
CA LYS A 514 -14.07 -3.56 -4.04
C LYS A 514 -14.65 -2.41 -3.21
N GLU A 515 -14.76 -2.59 -1.90
CA GLU A 515 -15.31 -1.61 -0.96
C GLU A 515 -14.39 -0.38 -0.84
N GLU A 516 -13.07 -0.57 -0.88
CA GLU A 516 -12.11 0.54 -0.87
C GLU A 516 -12.21 1.38 -2.16
N ILE A 517 -12.35 0.75 -3.33
CA ILE A 517 -12.54 1.45 -4.62
C ILE A 517 -13.89 2.18 -4.64
N ALA A 518 -14.95 1.57 -4.11
CA ALA A 518 -16.27 2.19 -4.02
C ALA A 518 -16.20 3.53 -3.27
N GLN A 519 -15.43 3.59 -2.18
CA GLN A 519 -15.26 4.82 -1.40
C GLN A 519 -14.55 5.96 -2.15
N LEU A 520 -13.82 5.67 -3.23
CA LEU A 520 -13.17 6.71 -4.05
C LEU A 520 -14.15 7.45 -4.96
N VAL A 521 -15.35 6.92 -5.17
CA VAL A 521 -16.38 7.58 -5.97
C VAL A 521 -17.12 8.60 -5.10
N PRO A 522 -17.06 9.90 -5.42
CA PRO A 522 -17.66 10.93 -4.56
C PRO A 522 -19.18 10.76 -4.46
N SER A 523 -19.77 11.23 -3.37
CA SER A 523 -21.24 11.24 -3.19
C SER A 523 -21.92 12.31 -4.03
N TYR A 524 -21.22 13.42 -4.23
CA TYR A 524 -21.67 14.58 -5.02
C TYR A 524 -20.51 15.15 -5.83
N ALA A 525 -20.83 15.79 -6.94
CA ALA A 525 -19.86 16.47 -7.77
C ALA A 525 -20.39 17.79 -8.32
N ILE A 526 -19.45 18.69 -8.62
CA ILE A 526 -19.77 19.95 -9.28
C ILE A 526 -20.02 19.72 -10.76
N ARG A 527 -21.04 20.37 -11.29
CA ARG A 527 -21.23 20.57 -12.72
C ARG A 527 -21.56 22.03 -13.00
N THR A 528 -20.82 22.64 -13.92
CA THR A 528 -21.20 23.95 -14.48
C THR A 528 -22.27 23.74 -15.56
N ALA A 529 -23.45 24.31 -15.37
CA ALA A 529 -24.56 24.26 -16.32
C ALA A 529 -24.96 25.67 -16.78
N ILE A 530 -25.70 25.76 -17.90
CA ILE A 530 -26.37 26.99 -18.31
C ILE A 530 -27.83 26.85 -17.89
N ASN A 531 -28.29 27.76 -17.04
CA ASN A 531 -29.68 27.83 -16.66
C ASN A 531 -30.55 28.11 -17.90
N LYS A 532 -31.54 27.25 -18.16
CA LYS A 532 -32.36 27.34 -19.38
C LYS A 532 -33.23 28.61 -19.42
N GLN A 533 -33.57 29.18 -18.26
CA GLN A 533 -34.45 30.35 -18.14
C GLN A 533 -33.64 31.65 -18.18
N THR A 534 -32.62 31.77 -17.33
CA THR A 534 -31.84 33.01 -17.20
C THR A 534 -30.69 33.10 -18.20
N ARG A 535 -30.34 32.00 -18.87
CA ARG A 535 -29.15 31.85 -19.72
C ARG A 535 -27.81 32.09 -19.00
N ASN A 536 -27.83 32.27 -17.67
CA ASN A 536 -26.63 32.44 -16.86
C ASN A 536 -25.99 31.10 -16.53
N LYS A 537 -24.68 31.13 -16.24
CA LYS A 537 -23.99 29.97 -15.68
C LYS A 537 -24.47 29.72 -14.26
N GLU A 538 -24.79 28.48 -13.95
CA GLU A 538 -25.11 28.02 -12.60
C GLU A 538 -24.18 26.87 -12.22
N ILE A 539 -23.83 26.80 -10.93
CA ILE A 539 -23.04 25.70 -10.37
C ILE A 539 -24.02 24.73 -9.72
N LEU A 540 -24.02 23.49 -10.21
CA LEU A 540 -24.83 22.41 -9.67
C LEU A 540 -23.97 21.52 -8.78
N TRP A 541 -24.50 21.14 -7.63
CA TRP A 541 -23.97 20.09 -6.75
C TRP A 541 -24.85 18.86 -6.93
N GLU A 542 -24.45 18.00 -7.87
CA GLU A 542 -25.27 16.87 -8.32
C GLU A 542 -24.90 15.60 -7.57
N LYS A 543 -25.91 14.83 -7.14
CA LYS A 543 -25.70 13.52 -6.53
C LYS A 543 -25.11 12.58 -7.57
N VAL A 544 -23.95 12.00 -7.25
CA VAL A 544 -23.29 11.00 -8.09
C VAL A 544 -23.98 9.66 -7.86
N ARG A 545 -24.68 9.21 -8.91
CA ARG A 545 -25.25 7.87 -8.99
C ARG A 545 -24.19 6.96 -9.58
N THR A 546 -23.78 5.95 -8.84
CA THR A 546 -22.94 4.87 -9.35
C THR A 546 -23.48 3.57 -8.79
N ASP A 547 -23.43 2.52 -9.60
CA ASP A 547 -23.74 1.17 -9.15
C ASP A 547 -22.42 0.50 -8.74
N THR A 548 -22.25 0.29 -7.44
CA THR A 548 -21.09 -0.40 -6.87
C THR A 548 -21.36 -1.88 -6.63
N THR A 549 -22.53 -2.39 -7.03
CA THR A 549 -22.90 -3.80 -6.90
C THR A 549 -22.24 -4.66 -7.98
N ASP A 550 -22.43 -5.97 -7.91
CA ASP A 550 -21.96 -6.90 -8.96
C ASP A 550 -22.80 -6.83 -10.24
N ASP A 551 -23.83 -5.98 -10.32
CA ASP A 551 -24.54 -5.70 -11.56
C ASP A 551 -23.79 -4.70 -12.45
N SER A 552 -22.86 -3.93 -11.87
CA SER A 552 -21.95 -3.04 -12.60
C SER A 552 -20.83 -3.80 -13.28
N GLN A 553 -20.70 -3.64 -14.61
CA GLN A 553 -19.62 -4.26 -15.40
C GLN A 553 -18.22 -3.90 -14.86
N ILE A 554 -18.03 -2.65 -14.46
CA ILE A 554 -16.73 -2.17 -13.93
C ILE A 554 -16.43 -2.84 -12.59
N PHE A 555 -17.38 -2.84 -11.65
CA PHE A 555 -17.17 -3.43 -10.32
C PHE A 555 -17.09 -4.96 -10.34
N LYS A 556 -17.78 -5.61 -11.29
CA LYS A 556 -17.74 -7.07 -11.45
C LYS A 556 -16.46 -7.59 -12.09
N TYR A 557 -15.96 -6.92 -13.15
CA TYR A 557 -14.92 -7.50 -14.00
C TYR A 557 -13.60 -6.71 -14.04
N HIS A 558 -13.61 -5.40 -13.77
CA HIS A 558 -12.46 -4.55 -14.07
C HIS A 558 -11.65 -4.09 -12.85
N LEU A 559 -12.08 -4.37 -11.62
CA LEU A 559 -11.33 -3.96 -10.41
C LEU A 559 -9.99 -4.67 -10.27
N THR A 560 -9.97 -5.98 -10.52
CA THR A 560 -8.73 -6.77 -10.48
C THR A 560 -7.76 -6.36 -11.61
N PRO A 561 -8.17 -6.24 -12.89
CA PRO A 561 -7.33 -5.65 -13.93
C PRO A 561 -6.84 -4.23 -13.61
N LEU A 562 -7.68 -3.39 -12.99
CA LEU A 562 -7.31 -2.04 -12.59
C LEU A 562 -6.20 -2.03 -11.55
N ASN A 563 -6.31 -2.83 -10.49
CA ASN A 563 -5.25 -2.98 -9.50
C ASN A 563 -3.94 -3.50 -10.10
N ARG A 564 -4.01 -4.47 -11.04
CA ARG A 564 -2.83 -4.96 -11.76
C ARG A 564 -2.17 -3.88 -12.60
N ALA A 565 -2.96 -3.09 -13.34
CA ALA A 565 -2.44 -1.97 -14.11
C ALA A 565 -1.78 -0.94 -13.18
N MET A 566 -2.43 -0.55 -12.08
CA MET A 566 -1.84 0.35 -11.09
C MET A 566 -0.51 -0.17 -10.56
N ARG A 567 -0.43 -1.45 -10.20
CA ARG A 567 0.83 -2.09 -9.78
C ARG A 567 1.90 -2.05 -10.88
N LYS A 568 1.57 -2.51 -12.09
CA LYS A 568 2.47 -2.54 -13.25
C LYS A 568 3.07 -1.17 -13.48
N TYR A 569 2.23 -0.14 -13.59
CA TYR A 569 2.62 1.21 -14.00
C TYR A 569 3.04 2.14 -12.85
N GLY A 570 3.22 1.60 -11.64
CA GLY A 570 3.73 2.35 -10.49
C GLY A 570 2.73 3.37 -9.90
N ILE A 571 1.43 3.13 -10.03
CA ILE A 571 0.37 3.95 -9.40
C ILE A 571 0.09 3.36 -8.01
N ASN A 572 1.09 3.41 -7.13
CA ASN A 572 1.16 2.60 -5.91
C ASN A 572 1.44 3.42 -4.63
N THR A 573 1.36 4.75 -4.71
CA THR A 573 1.36 5.63 -3.54
C THR A 573 -0.01 6.29 -3.39
N PRO A 574 -0.42 6.70 -2.18
CA PRO A 574 -1.70 7.36 -1.97
C PRO A 574 -1.94 8.56 -2.92
N MET A 575 -0.90 9.36 -3.16
CA MET A 575 -1.00 10.57 -4.00
C MET A 575 -1.04 10.25 -5.49
N ARG A 576 -0.30 9.23 -5.96
CA ARG A 576 -0.42 8.74 -7.34
C ARG A 576 -1.81 8.16 -7.60
N GLN A 577 -2.32 7.34 -6.68
CA GLN A 577 -3.67 6.79 -6.76
C GLN A 577 -4.73 7.90 -6.71
N ALA A 578 -4.60 8.89 -5.84
CA ALA A 578 -5.53 10.03 -5.80
C ALA A 578 -5.54 10.82 -7.11
N CYS A 579 -4.37 11.08 -7.71
CA CYS A 579 -4.28 11.70 -9.04
C CYS A 579 -4.92 10.84 -10.14
N PHE A 580 -4.69 9.53 -10.11
CA PHE A 580 -5.25 8.60 -11.08
C PHE A 580 -6.78 8.53 -10.96
N PHE A 581 -7.32 8.22 -9.78
CA PHE A 581 -8.76 8.10 -9.55
C PHE A 581 -9.50 9.43 -9.67
N GLY A 582 -8.90 10.55 -9.27
CA GLY A 582 -9.48 11.88 -9.50
C GLY A 582 -9.77 12.16 -10.97
N ASN A 583 -8.98 11.60 -11.89
CA ASN A 583 -9.27 11.61 -13.32
C ASN A 583 -10.19 10.46 -13.71
N ALA A 584 -9.79 9.21 -13.42
CA ALA A 584 -10.46 8.02 -13.95
C ALA A 584 -11.93 7.92 -13.55
N VAL A 585 -12.28 8.32 -12.34
CA VAL A 585 -13.68 8.34 -11.87
C VAL A 585 -14.52 9.30 -12.72
N GLN A 586 -14.03 10.51 -13.00
CA GLN A 586 -14.76 11.46 -13.86
C GLN A 586 -14.85 10.95 -15.31
N GLU A 587 -13.74 10.44 -15.84
CA GLU A 587 -13.62 9.98 -17.22
C GLU A 587 -14.54 8.79 -17.54
N THR A 588 -14.83 7.96 -16.55
CA THR A 588 -15.68 6.77 -16.69
C THR A 588 -17.14 7.04 -16.31
N ASN A 589 -17.56 8.31 -16.33
CA ASN A 589 -18.87 8.74 -15.87
C ASN A 589 -19.18 8.19 -14.46
N TRP A 590 -18.28 8.47 -13.51
CA TRP A 590 -18.37 8.01 -12.12
C TRP A 590 -18.31 6.48 -11.97
N MET A 591 -17.41 5.81 -12.71
CA MET A 591 -17.25 4.34 -12.73
C MET A 591 -18.47 3.59 -13.28
N GLN A 592 -19.19 4.17 -14.24
CA GLN A 592 -20.36 3.54 -14.89
C GLN A 592 -20.09 3.07 -16.32
N SER A 593 -19.16 3.69 -17.04
CA SER A 593 -18.92 3.42 -18.46
C SER A 593 -17.45 3.53 -18.82
N LEU A 594 -16.95 2.61 -19.63
CA LEU A 594 -15.61 2.66 -20.22
C LEU A 594 -15.57 3.34 -21.61
N PRO A 595 -16.62 3.30 -22.47
CA PRO A 595 -16.67 4.16 -23.65
C PRO A 595 -17.19 5.56 -23.36
N GLU A 596 -16.70 6.54 -24.12
CA GLU A 596 -17.21 7.92 -24.15
C GLU A 596 -18.71 7.95 -24.50
N THR A 597 -19.52 8.58 -23.66
CA THR A 597 -20.96 8.71 -23.89
C THR A 597 -21.24 9.41 -25.21
N GLY A 598 -21.92 8.72 -26.13
CA GLY A 598 -22.21 9.24 -27.47
C GLY A 598 -21.00 9.28 -28.42
N GLY A 599 -19.86 8.68 -28.04
CA GLY A 599 -18.61 8.71 -28.81
C GLY A 599 -18.75 8.26 -30.27
N ARG A 600 -19.66 7.32 -30.55
CA ARG A 600 -19.96 6.83 -31.91
C ARG A 600 -20.50 7.90 -32.85
N GLY A 601 -21.08 8.98 -32.33
CA GLY A 601 -21.60 10.10 -33.11
C GLY A 601 -20.65 11.31 -33.22
N LEU A 602 -19.45 11.24 -32.62
CA LEU A 602 -18.51 12.35 -32.63
C LEU A 602 -17.72 12.41 -33.93
N TRP A 603 -17.26 13.61 -34.30
CA TRP A 603 -16.53 13.82 -35.57
C TRP A 603 -15.24 13.00 -35.69
N TYR A 604 -14.69 12.53 -34.56
CA TYR A 604 -13.50 11.69 -34.51
C TYR A 604 -13.82 10.20 -34.35
N ALA A 605 -15.09 9.78 -34.42
CA ALA A 605 -15.42 8.35 -34.48
C ALA A 605 -14.72 7.69 -35.69
N PRO A 606 -14.25 6.43 -35.58
CA PRO A 606 -14.40 5.51 -34.44
C PRO A 606 -13.33 5.66 -33.32
N TRP A 607 -12.55 6.74 -33.33
CA TRP A 607 -11.40 6.99 -32.43
C TRP A 607 -11.74 7.79 -31.18
N TYR A 608 -12.93 7.57 -30.64
CA TYR A 608 -13.42 8.22 -29.43
C TYR A 608 -12.82 7.64 -28.14
N GLY A 609 -13.06 8.32 -27.01
CA GLY A 609 -12.50 7.95 -25.71
C GLY A 609 -12.93 6.57 -25.22
N ARG A 610 -11.96 5.76 -24.77
CA ARG A 610 -12.22 4.44 -24.16
C ARG A 610 -11.29 4.17 -22.97
N GLY A 611 -11.76 3.35 -22.04
CA GLY A 611 -11.00 2.92 -20.86
C GLY A 611 -10.96 3.97 -19.75
N PHE A 612 -10.19 3.69 -18.70
CA PHE A 612 -10.23 4.48 -17.45
C PHE A 612 -9.70 5.92 -17.61
N LEU A 613 -8.82 6.20 -18.58
CA LEU A 613 -8.34 7.55 -18.88
C LEU A 613 -8.73 8.01 -20.29
N GLN A 614 -9.78 7.42 -20.87
CA GLN A 614 -10.38 7.82 -22.15
C GLN A 614 -9.34 7.99 -23.28
N LEU A 615 -8.62 6.90 -23.61
CA LEU A 615 -7.70 6.86 -24.75
C LEU A 615 -8.45 7.31 -26.02
N THR A 616 -8.03 8.44 -26.60
CA THR A 616 -8.76 9.15 -27.67
C THR A 616 -7.80 9.51 -28.81
N ASN A 617 -8.29 9.64 -30.05
CA ASN A 617 -7.55 9.96 -31.29
C ASN A 617 -6.68 8.77 -31.80
N PRO A 618 -6.70 8.47 -33.12
CA PRO A 618 -5.93 7.37 -33.70
C PRO A 618 -4.46 7.30 -33.31
N GLY A 619 -3.77 8.43 -33.13
CA GLY A 619 -2.36 8.44 -32.74
C GLY A 619 -2.10 7.76 -31.40
N ASN A 620 -2.93 8.05 -30.39
CA ASN A 620 -2.80 7.46 -29.06
C ASN A 620 -3.13 5.95 -29.06
N TYR A 621 -4.10 5.51 -29.87
CA TYR A 621 -4.38 4.08 -30.05
C TYR A 621 -3.20 3.35 -30.70
N CYS A 622 -2.63 3.91 -31.78
CA CYS A 622 -1.46 3.34 -32.43
C CYS A 622 -0.26 3.25 -31.49
N ASP A 623 -0.03 4.30 -30.69
CA ASP A 623 1.08 4.34 -29.72
C ASP A 623 0.89 3.29 -28.62
N TYR A 624 -0.35 3.09 -28.14
CA TYR A 624 -0.68 2.03 -27.18
C TYR A 624 -0.47 0.62 -27.76
N TRP A 625 -0.91 0.37 -28.99
CA TRP A 625 -0.71 -0.92 -29.63
C TRP A 625 0.76 -1.22 -29.87
N ALA A 626 1.54 -0.23 -30.31
CA ALA A 626 2.99 -0.35 -30.43
C ALA A 626 3.65 -0.64 -29.07
N TRP A 627 3.20 0.01 -27.99
CA TRP A 627 3.64 -0.27 -26.62
C TRP A 627 3.40 -1.74 -26.21
N ARG A 628 2.28 -2.33 -26.61
CA ARG A 628 1.95 -3.76 -26.42
C ARG A 628 2.68 -4.69 -27.40
N GLY A 629 3.52 -4.17 -28.30
CA GLY A 629 4.24 -4.95 -29.32
C GLY A 629 3.35 -5.47 -30.46
N ARG A 630 2.17 -4.87 -30.65
CA ARG A 630 1.25 -5.23 -31.72
C ARG A 630 1.72 -4.63 -33.04
N LYS A 631 1.59 -5.41 -34.12
CA LYS A 631 2.02 -4.99 -35.45
C LYS A 631 0.93 -4.15 -36.12
N ILE A 632 1.26 -2.90 -36.41
CA ILE A 632 0.47 -2.01 -37.27
C ILE A 632 1.22 -1.80 -38.59
N LYS A 633 0.48 -1.58 -39.70
CA LYS A 633 1.08 -1.31 -41.00
C LYS A 633 1.97 -0.06 -40.91
N PRO A 634 3.23 -0.08 -41.41
CA PRO A 634 4.07 1.11 -41.47
C PRO A 634 3.35 2.27 -42.17
N GLY A 635 3.42 3.48 -41.60
CA GLY A 635 2.77 4.67 -42.13
C GLY A 635 1.29 4.85 -41.75
N LEU A 636 0.58 3.82 -41.30
CA LEU A 636 -0.85 3.90 -40.97
C LEU A 636 -1.14 4.98 -39.91
N ARG A 637 -0.30 5.07 -38.88
CA ARG A 637 -0.43 6.09 -37.83
C ARG A 637 -0.40 7.50 -38.42
N ASP A 638 0.53 7.76 -39.34
CA ASP A 638 0.72 9.08 -39.94
C ASP A 638 -0.41 9.41 -40.92
N GLU A 639 -0.90 8.42 -41.68
CA GLU A 639 -2.09 8.52 -42.53
C GLU A 639 -3.33 8.94 -41.71
N LEU A 640 -3.62 8.21 -40.63
CA LEU A 640 -4.75 8.51 -39.74
C LEU A 640 -4.61 9.90 -39.10
N MET A 641 -3.42 10.23 -38.59
CA MET A 641 -3.17 11.53 -37.95
C MET A 641 -3.26 12.70 -38.92
N LYS A 642 -2.87 12.51 -40.19
CA LYS A 642 -3.00 13.52 -41.23
C LYS A 642 -4.47 13.88 -41.45
N VAL A 643 -5.34 12.89 -41.58
CA VAL A 643 -6.79 13.09 -41.76
C VAL A 643 -7.42 13.68 -40.50
N TYR A 644 -7.13 13.11 -39.33
CA TYR A 644 -7.63 13.61 -38.05
C TYR A 644 -7.30 15.10 -37.84
N ASN A 645 -6.05 15.50 -38.08
CA ASN A 645 -5.61 16.88 -37.92
C ASN A 645 -6.25 17.82 -38.96
N ALA A 646 -6.50 17.35 -40.18
CA ALA A 646 -7.20 18.13 -41.19
C ALA A 646 -8.63 18.47 -40.73
N ILE A 647 -9.36 17.48 -40.20
CA ILE A 647 -10.72 17.68 -39.68
C ILE A 647 -10.69 18.54 -38.40
N TYR A 648 -9.74 18.30 -37.49
CA TYR A 648 -9.62 19.08 -36.25
C TYR A 648 -9.46 20.58 -36.49
N ARG A 649 -8.79 20.98 -37.57
CA ARG A 649 -8.60 22.39 -37.95
C ARG A 649 -9.87 23.05 -38.51
N LEU A 650 -10.89 22.28 -38.88
CA LEU A 650 -12.17 22.81 -39.33
C LEU A 650 -12.97 23.41 -38.16
N PRO A 651 -13.82 24.43 -38.43
CA PRO A 651 -14.82 24.90 -37.48
C PRO A 651 -15.66 23.76 -36.90
N PRO A 652 -16.03 23.76 -35.60
CA PRO A 652 -16.72 22.63 -34.96
C PRO A 652 -17.98 22.14 -35.70
N ASN A 653 -18.77 23.05 -36.27
CA ASN A 653 -19.99 22.74 -37.03
C ASN A 653 -19.73 22.05 -38.38
N GLN A 654 -18.50 22.10 -38.90
CA GLN A 654 -18.08 21.49 -40.17
C GLN A 654 -17.39 20.14 -39.97
N ARG A 655 -17.01 19.77 -38.74
CA ARG A 655 -16.32 18.50 -38.48
C ARG A 655 -17.27 17.31 -38.70
N ARG A 656 -16.82 16.31 -39.44
CA ARG A 656 -17.53 15.05 -39.72
C ARG A 656 -16.55 13.88 -39.62
N ASN A 657 -17.06 12.69 -39.35
CA ASN A 657 -16.28 11.46 -39.21
C ASN A 657 -16.10 10.68 -40.52
N THR A 658 -16.74 11.09 -41.61
CA THR A 658 -16.78 10.36 -42.90
C THR A 658 -15.40 10.02 -43.47
N ASP A 659 -14.41 10.88 -43.23
CA ASP A 659 -13.04 10.65 -43.71
C ASP A 659 -12.19 9.81 -42.74
N LEU A 660 -12.68 9.56 -41.53
CA LEU A 660 -12.03 8.74 -40.49
C LEU A 660 -12.61 7.31 -40.40
N GLU A 661 -13.61 6.99 -41.22
CA GLU A 661 -14.19 5.64 -41.33
C GLU A 661 -13.13 4.59 -41.69
N ASP A 662 -13.24 3.39 -41.11
CA ASP A 662 -12.23 2.34 -41.25
C ASP A 662 -11.98 1.96 -42.72
N GLU A 663 -13.04 1.99 -43.54
CA GLU A 663 -13.06 1.65 -44.96
C GLU A 663 -12.16 2.57 -45.81
N LYS A 664 -11.80 3.75 -45.30
CA LYS A 664 -10.88 4.70 -45.96
C LYS A 664 -9.41 4.32 -45.81
N PHE A 665 -9.09 3.37 -44.93
CA PHE A 665 -7.71 3.03 -44.57
C PHE A 665 -7.43 1.54 -44.77
N THR A 666 -6.69 1.21 -45.84
CA THR A 666 -6.31 -0.19 -46.14
C THR A 666 -5.46 -0.87 -45.06
N GLY A 667 -4.85 -0.08 -44.16
CA GLY A 667 -4.09 -0.61 -43.03
C GLY A 667 -4.92 -1.02 -41.82
N ILE A 668 -6.23 -0.71 -41.78
CA ILE A 668 -7.11 -1.10 -40.67
C ILE A 668 -7.61 -2.53 -40.90
N THR A 669 -6.96 -3.47 -40.22
CA THR A 669 -7.34 -4.90 -40.23
C THR A 669 -8.49 -5.19 -39.26
N GLN A 670 -9.10 -6.38 -39.38
CA GLN A 670 -10.10 -6.83 -38.40
C GLN A 670 -9.53 -6.92 -36.99
N GLU A 671 -8.25 -7.33 -36.84
CA GLU A 671 -7.56 -7.35 -35.54
C GLU A 671 -7.46 -5.96 -34.91
N ILE A 672 -7.13 -4.93 -35.70
CA ILE A 672 -7.10 -3.54 -35.20
C ILE A 672 -8.49 -3.09 -34.72
N LYS A 673 -9.56 -3.48 -35.42
CA LYS A 673 -10.94 -3.20 -35.00
C LYS A 673 -11.25 -3.87 -33.66
N VAL A 674 -10.85 -5.13 -33.48
CA VAL A 674 -11.00 -5.87 -32.21
C VAL A 674 -10.22 -5.18 -31.10
N TRP A 675 -8.93 -4.88 -31.31
CA TRP A 675 -8.08 -4.20 -30.33
C TRP A 675 -8.62 -2.84 -29.89
N ARG A 676 -9.26 -2.10 -30.80
CA ARG A 676 -9.91 -0.83 -30.48
C ARG A 676 -11.14 -1.04 -29.60
N ASN A 677 -11.93 -2.08 -29.87
CA ASN A 677 -13.12 -2.41 -29.10
C ASN A 677 -12.81 -3.03 -27.73
N ASP A 678 -11.67 -3.73 -27.60
CA ASP A 678 -11.22 -4.28 -26.31
C ASP A 678 -11.01 -3.17 -25.26
N VAL A 679 -10.60 -1.97 -25.68
CA VAL A 679 -10.38 -0.82 -24.76
C VAL A 679 -11.70 -0.30 -24.16
N GLU A 680 -12.84 -0.45 -24.84
CA GLU A 680 -14.16 -0.13 -24.26
C GLU A 680 -14.80 -1.30 -23.52
N ALA A 681 -14.09 -2.44 -23.39
CA ALA A 681 -14.61 -3.69 -22.86
C ALA A 681 -15.91 -4.13 -23.56
N LEU A 682 -15.98 -4.04 -24.89
CA LEU A 682 -17.19 -4.39 -25.63
C LEU A 682 -17.49 -5.88 -25.44
N THR A 683 -18.46 -6.20 -24.58
CA THR A 683 -18.93 -7.57 -24.35
C THR A 683 -20.03 -7.94 -25.34
N LYS A 684 -20.09 -9.24 -25.69
CA LYS A 684 -21.33 -9.81 -26.23
C LYS A 684 -22.39 -9.80 -25.12
N PRO A 685 -23.67 -9.57 -25.42
CA PRO A 685 -24.73 -9.62 -24.41
C PRO A 685 -24.66 -10.93 -23.61
N HIS A 686 -24.64 -10.83 -22.27
CA HIS A 686 -24.65 -11.94 -21.32
C HIS A 686 -23.39 -12.85 -21.30
N ALA A 687 -22.25 -12.43 -21.85
CA ALA A 687 -20.98 -13.14 -21.73
C ALA A 687 -19.93 -12.32 -20.95
N PRO A 688 -19.02 -12.96 -20.18
CA PRO A 688 -17.86 -12.25 -19.64
C PRO A 688 -17.01 -11.69 -20.78
N PRO A 689 -16.31 -10.56 -20.58
CA PRO A 689 -15.36 -10.07 -21.57
C PRO A 689 -14.26 -11.11 -21.85
N GLU A 690 -13.79 -11.15 -23.10
CA GLU A 690 -12.59 -11.92 -23.44
C GLU A 690 -11.36 -11.38 -22.69
N GLN A 691 -10.30 -12.17 -22.56
CA GLN A 691 -9.15 -11.83 -21.70
C GLN A 691 -8.57 -10.45 -21.99
N GLU A 692 -8.41 -10.06 -23.26
CA GLU A 692 -7.88 -8.74 -23.61
C GLU A 692 -8.87 -7.62 -23.32
N ALA A 693 -10.18 -7.85 -23.48
CA ALA A 693 -11.22 -6.88 -23.13
C ALA A 693 -11.31 -6.64 -21.61
N LEU A 694 -10.88 -7.59 -20.77
CA LEU A 694 -10.72 -7.38 -19.33
C LEU A 694 -9.54 -6.46 -19.01
N LEU A 695 -8.42 -6.62 -19.73
CA LEU A 695 -7.13 -5.98 -19.45
C LEU A 695 -6.99 -4.59 -20.07
N ALA A 696 -7.33 -4.45 -21.36
CA ALA A 696 -7.06 -3.27 -22.18
C ALA A 696 -7.61 -1.94 -21.61
N PRO A 697 -8.81 -1.88 -20.99
CA PRO A 697 -9.31 -0.62 -20.42
C PRO A 697 -8.40 -0.06 -19.31
N SER A 698 -7.87 -0.93 -18.46
CA SER A 698 -6.97 -0.58 -17.35
C SER A 698 -5.53 -0.41 -17.81
N ASP A 699 -5.06 -1.31 -18.67
CA ASP A 699 -3.68 -1.29 -19.16
C ASP A 699 -3.41 -0.09 -20.07
N SER A 700 -4.35 0.31 -20.94
CA SER A 700 -4.23 1.55 -21.72
C SER A 700 -4.16 2.81 -20.87
N ALA A 701 -4.89 2.87 -19.75
CA ALA A 701 -4.82 3.96 -18.79
C ALA A 701 -3.44 4.02 -18.11
N GLY A 702 -2.90 2.85 -17.73
CA GLY A 702 -1.55 2.75 -17.19
C GLY A 702 -0.44 3.12 -18.19
N PHE A 703 -0.58 2.72 -19.46
CA PHE A 703 0.27 3.21 -20.54
C PHE A 703 0.23 4.74 -20.64
N TYR A 704 -0.97 5.34 -20.64
CA TYR A 704 -1.12 6.79 -20.76
C TYR A 704 -0.50 7.53 -19.57
N TRP A 705 -0.62 6.96 -18.37
CA TRP A 705 0.04 7.45 -17.16
C TRP A 705 1.55 7.58 -17.32
N ILE A 706 2.23 6.52 -17.80
CA ILE A 706 3.69 6.53 -17.98
C ILE A 706 4.12 7.34 -19.21
N ALA A 707 3.40 7.25 -20.33
CA ALA A 707 3.74 7.91 -21.58
C ALA A 707 3.60 9.45 -21.50
N ARG A 708 2.71 9.94 -20.62
CA ARG A 708 2.50 11.37 -20.35
C ARG A 708 3.24 11.87 -19.11
N GLY A 709 4.01 11.00 -18.43
CA GLY A 709 4.79 11.40 -17.25
C GLY A 709 3.95 11.85 -16.06
N MET A 710 2.71 11.37 -15.92
CA MET A 710 1.80 11.77 -14.84
C MET A 710 2.38 11.52 -13.46
N GLY A 711 3.09 10.39 -13.26
CA GLY A 711 3.71 10.03 -11.98
C GLY A 711 4.64 11.11 -11.44
N LYS A 712 5.44 11.73 -12.31
CA LYS A 712 6.32 12.84 -11.93
C LYS A 712 5.56 14.05 -11.38
N HIS A 713 4.36 14.31 -11.90
CA HIS A 713 3.51 15.40 -11.42
C HIS A 713 2.78 15.03 -10.14
N ALA A 714 2.35 13.78 -10.00
CA ALA A 714 1.67 13.26 -8.82
C ALA A 714 2.60 13.07 -7.61
N ASP A 715 3.91 13.01 -7.81
CA ASP A 715 4.89 12.98 -6.71
C ASP A 715 5.29 14.37 -6.20
N ALA A 716 4.82 15.44 -6.86
CA ALA A 716 5.03 16.79 -6.36
C ALA A 716 4.19 17.05 -5.09
N PRO A 717 4.60 17.99 -4.22
CA PRO A 717 3.83 18.33 -3.03
C PRO A 717 2.37 18.71 -3.35
N HIS A 718 1.43 18.04 -2.69
CA HIS A 718 0.00 18.29 -2.82
C HIS A 718 -0.44 19.43 -1.91
N VAL A 719 -0.13 20.67 -2.30
CA VAL A 719 -0.66 21.86 -1.63
C VAL A 719 -2.16 21.97 -1.93
N LEU A 720 -2.99 21.52 -0.99
CA LEU A 720 -4.44 21.48 -1.13
C LEU A 720 -5.04 22.88 -0.99
N GLU A 721 -5.89 23.26 -1.94
CA GLU A 721 -6.70 24.47 -1.91
C GLU A 721 -8.18 24.10 -1.73
N ALA A 722 -8.81 24.58 -0.66
CA ALA A 722 -10.27 24.54 -0.52
C ALA A 722 -10.92 25.56 -1.46
N ARG A 723 -11.89 25.12 -2.26
CA ARG A 723 -12.66 25.97 -3.18
C ARG A 723 -14.12 25.93 -2.79
N VAL A 724 -14.57 27.04 -2.23
CA VAL A 724 -15.95 27.27 -1.85
C VAL A 724 -16.74 27.78 -3.05
N VAL A 725 -17.91 27.19 -3.30
CA VAL A 725 -18.84 27.60 -4.35
C VAL A 725 -20.26 27.71 -3.80
N GLU A 726 -21.01 28.67 -4.32
CA GLU A 726 -22.46 28.75 -4.13
C GLU A 726 -23.14 27.86 -5.18
N SER A 727 -23.86 26.83 -4.71
CA SER A 727 -24.54 25.85 -5.56
C SER A 727 -26.05 25.86 -5.36
N ASN A 728 -26.77 25.10 -6.17
CA ASN A 728 -28.20 24.84 -5.97
C ASN A 728 -28.55 24.17 -4.62
N LEU A 729 -27.57 23.62 -3.90
CA LEU A 729 -27.74 23.01 -2.56
C LEU A 729 -26.98 23.80 -1.48
N GLY A 730 -26.80 25.10 -1.69
CA GLY A 730 -26.09 26.01 -0.78
C GLY A 730 -24.58 26.00 -0.99
N ARG A 731 -23.85 26.50 0.02
CA ARG A 731 -22.40 26.63 0.01
C ARG A 731 -21.73 25.25 0.10
N LYS A 732 -20.89 24.91 -0.88
CA LYS A 732 -20.17 23.63 -0.98
C LYS A 732 -18.68 23.84 -1.18
N THR A 733 -17.89 22.84 -0.85
CA THR A 733 -16.42 22.89 -0.93
C THR A 733 -15.88 21.71 -1.72
N TYR A 734 -14.97 21.97 -2.65
CA TYR A 734 -14.17 20.97 -3.33
C TYR A 734 -12.68 21.31 -3.21
N TYR A 735 -11.79 20.36 -3.55
CA TYR A 735 -10.36 20.48 -3.27
C TYR A 735 -9.53 20.30 -4.53
N ARG A 736 -8.58 21.20 -4.76
CA ARG A 736 -7.64 21.12 -5.89
C ARG A 736 -6.20 21.27 -5.42
N SER A 737 -5.25 20.88 -6.25
CA SER A 737 -3.83 21.16 -6.01
C SER A 737 -3.06 21.36 -7.32
N PRO A 738 -1.92 22.08 -7.31
CA PRO A 738 -1.07 22.21 -8.49
C PRO A 738 -0.54 20.87 -9.01
N ALA A 739 -0.24 19.92 -8.12
CA ALA A 739 0.21 18.57 -8.47
C ALA A 739 -0.88 17.82 -9.25
N PHE A 740 -2.12 17.84 -8.73
CA PHE A 740 -3.26 17.20 -9.39
C PHE A 740 -3.60 17.86 -10.74
N TRP A 741 -3.53 19.19 -10.83
CA TRP A 741 -3.69 19.91 -12.09
C TRP A 741 -2.68 19.45 -13.14
N LYS A 742 -1.38 19.47 -12.81
CA LYS A 742 -0.32 19.09 -13.74
C LYS A 742 -0.48 17.65 -14.21
N ALA A 743 -0.81 16.73 -13.30
CA ALA A 743 -1.08 15.34 -13.65
C ALA A 743 -2.28 15.21 -14.60
N SER A 744 -3.39 15.89 -14.32
CA SER A 744 -4.60 15.86 -15.14
C SER A 744 -4.41 16.51 -16.52
N ALA A 745 -3.73 17.65 -16.56
CA ALA A 745 -3.41 18.38 -17.78
C ALA A 745 -2.42 17.60 -18.67
N ALA A 746 -1.46 16.85 -18.10
CA ALA A 746 -0.51 16.07 -18.89
C ALA A 746 -1.17 15.04 -19.81
N VAL A 747 -2.35 14.55 -19.42
CA VAL A 747 -3.16 13.59 -20.18
C VAL A 747 -4.18 14.28 -21.09
N ASN A 748 -4.92 15.24 -20.54
CA ASN A 748 -6.11 15.78 -21.19
C ASN A 748 -5.90 17.12 -21.91
N SER A 749 -4.85 17.87 -21.55
CA SER A 749 -4.54 19.16 -22.15
C SER A 749 -3.04 19.48 -21.99
N PRO A 750 -2.13 18.79 -22.70
CA PRO A 750 -0.68 18.88 -22.42
C PRO A 750 -0.11 20.30 -22.54
N LEU A 751 -0.70 21.13 -23.41
CA LEU A 751 -0.32 22.53 -23.57
C LEU A 751 -0.73 23.43 -22.38
N ALA A 752 -1.55 22.91 -21.46
CA ALA A 752 -2.04 23.61 -20.29
C ALA A 752 -1.31 23.20 -18.99
N VAL A 753 -0.37 22.25 -19.04
CA VAL A 753 0.34 21.71 -17.84
C VAL A 753 1.03 22.81 -17.03
N SER A 754 1.61 23.81 -17.68
CA SER A 754 2.31 24.92 -17.02
C SER A 754 1.39 26.01 -16.50
N ARG A 755 0.09 25.97 -16.81
CA ARG A 755 -0.86 26.98 -16.35
C ARG A 755 -1.10 26.85 -14.85
N ILE A 756 -1.25 27.99 -14.18
CA ILE A 756 -1.46 28.08 -12.72
C ILE A 756 -2.87 28.55 -12.35
N ASP A 757 -3.65 28.99 -13.34
CA ASP A 757 -5.03 29.45 -13.20
C ASP A 757 -6.06 28.30 -13.27
N TYR A 758 -5.59 27.07 -13.48
CA TYR A 758 -6.41 25.88 -13.66
C TYR A 758 -7.37 25.96 -14.87
N SER A 759 -7.00 26.69 -15.92
CA SER A 759 -7.82 26.86 -17.13
C SER A 759 -7.38 25.97 -18.30
N GLY A 760 -8.35 25.53 -19.12
CA GLY A 760 -8.07 24.77 -20.35
C GLY A 760 -8.23 23.25 -20.24
N LEU A 761 -8.79 22.77 -19.12
CA LEU A 761 -9.23 21.39 -18.95
C LEU A 761 -10.72 21.36 -18.60
N ASN A 762 -11.53 20.71 -19.44
CA ASN A 762 -12.95 20.58 -19.20
C ASN A 762 -13.24 19.64 -18.01
N GLY A 763 -14.19 20.04 -17.15
CA GLY A 763 -14.60 19.26 -15.98
C GLY A 763 -13.51 19.10 -14.90
N PHE A 764 -12.50 19.98 -14.86
CA PHE A 764 -11.44 19.90 -13.84
C PHE A 764 -12.00 20.08 -12.42
N ASP A 765 -12.99 20.94 -12.24
CA ASP A 765 -13.79 21.09 -11.02
C ASP A 765 -14.46 19.79 -10.59
N SER A 766 -15.08 19.05 -11.52
CA SER A 766 -15.69 17.74 -11.23
C SER A 766 -14.63 16.69 -10.83
N ARG A 767 -13.48 16.66 -11.53
CA ARG A 767 -12.32 15.81 -11.17
C ARG A 767 -11.81 16.10 -9.76
N CYS A 768 -11.82 17.37 -9.37
CA CYS A 768 -11.40 17.80 -8.04
C CYS A 768 -12.31 17.27 -6.91
N CYS A 769 -13.59 17.01 -7.17
CA CYS A 769 -14.48 16.34 -6.20
C CYS A 769 -14.02 14.90 -5.94
N ALA A 770 -13.73 14.13 -6.99
CA ALA A 770 -13.20 12.76 -6.86
C ALA A 770 -11.80 12.75 -6.22
N TYR A 771 -10.93 13.68 -6.63
CA TYR A 771 -9.59 13.83 -6.06
C TYR A 771 -9.61 14.12 -4.56
N GLY A 772 -10.46 15.05 -4.10
CA GLY A 772 -10.58 15.36 -2.67
C GLY A 772 -11.02 14.16 -1.82
N VAL A 773 -11.97 13.36 -2.34
CA VAL A 773 -12.38 12.09 -1.71
C VAL A 773 -11.23 11.09 -1.71
N ALA A 774 -10.53 10.93 -2.85
CA ALA A 774 -9.42 9.99 -2.94
C ALA A 774 -8.26 10.35 -2.00
N VAL A 775 -7.92 11.63 -1.83
CA VAL A 775 -6.93 12.07 -0.82
C VAL A 775 -7.36 11.68 0.58
N ALA A 776 -8.62 11.96 0.93
CA ALA A 776 -9.17 11.66 2.26
C ALA A 776 -9.20 10.15 2.56
N VAL A 777 -9.58 9.33 1.58
CA VAL A 777 -9.66 7.87 1.72
C VAL A 777 -8.27 7.23 1.71
N LEU A 778 -7.38 7.63 0.81
CA LEU A 778 -6.10 6.92 0.59
C LEU A 778 -4.96 7.36 1.53
N SER A 779 -5.06 8.54 2.17
CA SER A 779 -3.97 9.10 2.97
C SER A 779 -4.42 9.57 4.36
N GLU A 780 -3.50 10.05 5.19
CA GLU A 780 -3.76 10.70 6.48
C GLU A 780 -3.80 12.23 6.36
N LEU A 781 -3.69 12.79 5.15
CA LEU A 781 -3.73 14.24 4.95
C LEU A 781 -5.10 14.80 5.35
N LEU A 782 -5.06 15.83 6.20
CA LEU A 782 -6.22 16.63 6.54
C LEU A 782 -6.46 17.66 5.44
N LEU A 783 -7.71 17.75 5.00
CA LEU A 783 -8.16 18.73 4.03
C LEU A 783 -8.29 20.11 4.70
N PRO A 784 -8.03 21.20 3.97
CA PRO A 784 -8.24 22.55 4.49
C PRO A 784 -9.73 22.83 4.76
N ASP A 785 -10.03 23.50 5.87
CA ASP A 785 -11.35 24.05 6.15
C ASP A 785 -11.60 25.36 5.37
N GLY A 786 -12.73 26.01 5.63
CA GLY A 786 -13.09 27.29 5.00
C GLY A 786 -12.12 28.44 5.29
N ASN A 787 -11.23 28.30 6.28
CA ASN A 787 -10.18 29.27 6.63
C ASN A 787 -8.80 28.81 6.13
N GLY A 788 -8.73 27.70 5.38
CA GLY A 788 -7.49 27.13 4.86
C GLY A 788 -6.67 26.32 5.88
N GLN A 789 -7.21 26.04 7.07
CA GLN A 789 -6.52 25.26 8.09
C GLN A 789 -6.74 23.75 7.88
N PRO A 790 -5.71 22.89 7.91
CA PRO A 790 -5.85 21.46 7.63
C PRO A 790 -6.49 20.71 8.80
N THR A 791 -7.83 20.72 8.87
CA THR A 791 -8.62 20.20 10.00
C THR A 791 -9.71 19.21 9.59
N VAL A 792 -9.97 19.06 8.28
CA VAL A 792 -11.11 18.30 7.76
C VAL A 792 -10.67 16.90 7.31
N MET A 793 -11.29 15.85 7.84
CA MET A 793 -10.94 14.45 7.49
C MET A 793 -11.47 14.01 6.12
N TYR A 794 -12.71 14.38 5.79
CA TYR A 794 -13.41 14.01 4.57
C TYR A 794 -14.12 15.23 3.97
N PRO A 795 -14.31 15.31 2.64
CA PRO A 795 -15.06 16.39 2.01
C PRO A 795 -16.49 16.53 2.56
N THR A 796 -17.06 17.72 2.43
CA THR A 796 -18.46 17.99 2.79
C THR A 796 -19.41 17.03 2.06
N ASP A 797 -20.42 16.53 2.76
CA ASP A 797 -21.41 15.55 2.25
C ASP A 797 -20.80 14.23 1.76
N PHE A 798 -19.59 13.87 2.22
CA PHE A 798 -19.06 12.53 1.99
C PHE A 798 -19.90 11.49 2.73
N GLU A 799 -20.58 10.63 1.98
CA GLU A 799 -21.24 9.44 2.49
C GLU A 799 -20.35 8.22 2.16
N PRO A 800 -19.87 7.47 3.17
CA PRO A 800 -19.13 6.24 2.95
C PRO A 800 -19.95 5.24 2.12
N ARG A 801 -19.29 4.54 1.19
CA ARG A 801 -19.89 3.49 0.34
C ARG A 801 -19.32 2.13 0.76
N ARG A 802 -20.17 1.12 0.86
CA ARG A 802 -19.79 -0.30 0.94
C ARG A 802 -20.51 -1.07 -0.13
#